data_AF-A0A2J7RSD1-F1
#
_entry.id   AF-A0A2J7RSD1-F1
#
_cell.length_a   1.000
_cell.length_b   1.000
_cell.length_c   1.000
_cell.angle_alpha   90.00
_cell.angle_beta   90.00
_cell.angle_gamma   90.00
#
_symmetry.space_group_name_H-M   'P 1'
#
loop_
_entity.id
_entity.type
_entity.pdbx_description
1 polymer ?
#
loop_
_entity_poly.entity_id
_entity_poly.type
_entity_poly.pdbx_seq_one_letter_code
_entity_poly.pdbx_strand_id
1 'polypeptide(L)'
;MLFLPENPLCAFTEFLMESVAKKNFKGSIKSLKAFKAHWFSMKINQSVTTCEDLEGTFLNNGYWVASVAVSMACIALGKCFTSSYHQLLFITTLCESSFTEHLPVNVPDFHLLAQLAECLSGSGLHADWASLCKNKTCSEYQAELQHCIDQLTEVGRYQQGIEFVTLVGLPKDCVMIAQWSHEFENQDHMVSHQSEGDGTAFWYRCQQAFREAGISPKRAVDFFKEHSEKASSHKERYHILKMALTWQREIQEHGEMHSDCSSDMNYEEDVMEMEMWKCLLQVDTELEETLLQNIPTTAASKLLCNLRRELQKVPRIPREPLTDEEQITRLNMLIGRLLDQADVATASRLEEMFSHRNEDLQLLWTCMSLAEGEMTPYQLNAEHRMLLSEPGSKSSGTYKRRALQSVRLSSVSSSGINSSGLSQSPLNQSISSEYTEINLRDKQETLSVLEKLVDHLQHGRKLGTRIVCCYHVSLNLDKPYQDVLKLEDPLRLLHSPLADDSCSKLVVASDLMLAAQMNSEEVSSFLCQEIISAIRNHVEGETNIFSRVRMWGCDLDLNFHLVLELCDDLSSLGTKLMAEATQLGTSHLEAYKEVVEILIRAHDCYTAALNMEGIAAVLHQAHMLTANLLQRQEWALMVRALPFPIFNWMAV
;
A
#
# COMPACT_ATOMS: atom_id res chain seq x y z
N MET A 1 66.25 37.79 2.86
CA MET A 1 65.95 36.52 2.16
C MET A 1 64.50 36.42 1.68
N LEU A 2 63.49 36.83 2.47
CA LEU A 2 62.07 36.80 2.05
C LEU A 2 61.69 37.74 0.88
N PHE A 3 62.49 38.78 0.62
CA PHE A 3 62.27 39.79 -0.43
C PHE A 3 63.29 39.72 -1.58
N LEU A 4 63.92 38.56 -1.80
CA LEU A 4 64.73 38.35 -2.99
C LEU A 4 63.77 38.22 -4.20
N PRO A 5 64.06 38.85 -5.36
CA PRO A 5 63.18 38.84 -6.53
C PRO A 5 62.94 37.42 -7.08
N GLU A 6 63.80 36.46 -6.73
CA GLU A 6 63.68 35.05 -7.11
C GLU A 6 62.72 34.26 -6.23
N ASN A 7 62.30 34.79 -5.07
CA ASN A 7 61.36 34.08 -4.20
C ASN A 7 59.92 34.23 -4.73
N PRO A 8 59.18 33.12 -4.96
CA PRO A 8 57.80 33.17 -5.45
C PRO A 8 56.88 34.02 -4.56
N LEU A 9 57.13 34.10 -3.24
CA LEU A 9 56.30 34.91 -2.34
C LEU A 9 56.28 36.40 -2.70
N CYS A 10 57.30 36.94 -3.38
CA CYS A 10 57.29 38.32 -3.89
C CYS A 10 56.18 38.53 -4.92
N ALA A 11 56.03 37.61 -5.87
CA ALA A 11 54.95 37.65 -6.86
C ALA A 11 53.56 37.48 -6.20
N PHE A 12 53.49 36.71 -5.11
CA PHE A 12 52.25 36.55 -4.35
C PHE A 12 51.89 37.77 -3.49
N THR A 13 52.87 38.44 -2.88
CA THR A 13 52.63 39.69 -2.14
C THR A 13 52.29 40.85 -3.08
N GLU A 14 52.85 40.87 -4.30
CA GLU A 14 52.41 41.76 -5.37
C GLU A 14 50.96 41.50 -5.77
N PHE A 15 50.56 40.24 -5.91
CA PHE A 15 49.15 39.86 -6.13
C PHE A 15 48.24 40.40 -5.00
N LEU A 16 48.61 40.23 -3.74
CA LEU A 16 47.83 40.76 -2.59
C LEU A 16 47.81 42.29 -2.57
N MET A 17 48.90 42.96 -2.92
CA MET A 17 48.93 44.41 -3.01
C MET A 17 48.00 44.93 -4.10
N GLU A 18 48.00 44.29 -5.27
CA GLU A 18 47.13 44.65 -6.39
C GLU A 18 45.65 44.37 -6.10
N SER A 19 45.33 43.26 -5.42
CA SER A 19 43.96 42.89 -5.09
C SER A 19 43.41 43.63 -3.86
N VAL A 20 44.15 43.70 -2.75
CA VAL A 20 43.71 44.31 -1.49
C VAL A 20 43.81 45.83 -1.52
N ALA A 21 44.99 46.39 -1.87
CA ALA A 21 45.23 47.83 -1.77
C ALA A 21 44.75 48.59 -3.01
N LYS A 22 44.97 48.04 -4.21
CA LYS A 22 44.61 48.69 -5.48
C LYS A 22 43.26 48.25 -6.05
N LYS A 23 42.63 47.21 -5.50
CA LYS A 23 41.36 46.63 -5.98
C LYS A 23 41.40 46.26 -7.47
N ASN A 24 42.58 45.95 -8.01
CA ASN A 24 42.79 45.61 -9.41
C ASN A 24 42.90 44.08 -9.58
N PHE A 25 41.74 43.44 -9.60
CA PHE A 25 41.61 41.98 -9.68
C PHE A 25 42.02 41.39 -11.04
N LYS A 26 41.74 42.10 -12.14
CA LYS A 26 42.13 41.65 -13.50
C LYS A 26 43.64 41.72 -13.73
N GLY A 27 44.30 42.74 -13.15
CA GLY A 27 45.75 42.88 -13.21
C GLY A 27 46.49 41.82 -12.39
N SER A 28 45.95 41.50 -11.21
CA SER A 28 46.59 40.62 -10.23
C SER A 28 46.73 39.16 -10.70
N ILE A 29 45.91 38.71 -11.66
CA ILE A 29 46.03 37.38 -12.29
C ILE A 29 47.42 37.15 -12.89
N LYS A 30 48.06 38.19 -13.46
CA LYS A 30 49.41 38.07 -14.05
C LYS A 30 50.45 37.73 -12.97
N SER A 31 50.38 38.42 -11.84
CA SER A 31 51.23 38.23 -10.66
C SER A 31 51.05 36.85 -10.04
N LEU A 32 49.81 36.32 -10.06
CA LEU A 32 49.50 34.97 -9.57
C LEU A 32 49.95 33.85 -10.52
N LYS A 33 49.89 34.08 -11.83
CA LYS A 33 50.49 33.17 -12.83
C LYS A 33 52.02 33.14 -12.72
N ALA A 34 52.63 34.30 -12.45
CA ALA A 34 54.06 34.38 -12.17
C ALA A 34 54.43 33.59 -10.91
N PHE A 35 53.66 33.73 -9.81
CA PHE A 35 53.85 32.92 -8.60
C PHE A 35 53.89 31.41 -8.90
N LYS A 36 52.88 30.90 -9.64
CA LYS A 36 52.82 29.47 -10.02
C LYS A 36 54.03 29.02 -10.83
N ALA A 37 54.43 29.79 -11.84
CA ALA A 37 55.56 29.43 -12.70
C ALA A 37 56.87 29.29 -11.91
N HIS A 38 57.11 30.17 -10.94
CA HIS A 38 58.27 30.09 -10.06
C HIS A 38 58.15 28.95 -9.06
N TRP A 39 56.95 28.71 -8.51
CA TRP A 39 56.71 27.62 -7.57
C TRP A 39 56.93 26.23 -8.17
N PHE A 40 56.49 25.98 -9.42
CA PHE A 40 56.70 24.68 -10.10
C PHE A 40 58.17 24.28 -10.25
N SER A 41 59.10 25.24 -10.18
CA SER A 41 60.54 24.98 -10.27
C SER A 41 61.18 24.56 -8.93
N MET A 42 60.43 24.57 -7.83
CA MET A 42 60.95 24.31 -6.48
C MET A 42 60.90 22.84 -6.07
N LYS A 43 61.80 22.44 -5.16
CA LYS A 43 61.78 21.11 -4.53
C LYS A 43 60.74 21.06 -3.41
N ILE A 44 59.97 19.97 -3.34
CA ILE A 44 58.91 19.77 -2.36
C ILE A 44 59.36 18.76 -1.31
N ASN A 45 59.45 19.18 -0.05
CA ASN A 45 59.70 18.30 1.10
C ASN A 45 58.59 18.49 2.14
N GLN A 46 57.77 17.48 2.38
CA GLN A 46 56.64 17.56 3.34
C GLN A 46 57.09 17.52 4.81
N SER A 47 58.33 17.14 5.11
CA SER A 47 58.85 16.98 6.48
C SER A 47 59.31 18.28 7.15
N VAL A 48 59.47 19.37 6.40
CA VAL A 48 59.88 20.68 6.92
C VAL A 48 58.64 21.55 7.06
N THR A 49 57.98 21.44 8.21
CA THR A 49 56.69 22.11 8.52
C THR A 49 56.84 23.28 9.48
N THR A 50 57.96 23.42 10.20
CA THR A 50 58.15 24.45 11.24
C THR A 50 59.31 25.40 10.94
N CYS A 51 59.17 26.66 11.36
CA CYS A 51 60.19 27.72 11.32
C CYS A 51 61.34 27.48 12.33
N GLU A 52 61.71 26.23 12.60
CA GLU A 52 62.68 25.86 13.64
C GLU A 52 64.10 25.63 13.10
N ASP A 53 64.27 25.56 11.77
CA ASP A 53 65.59 25.45 11.14
C ASP A 53 66.32 26.81 11.19
N LEU A 54 67.36 26.90 12.05
CA LEU A 54 68.26 28.06 12.17
C LEU A 54 68.97 28.48 10.87
N GLU A 55 68.94 27.64 9.82
CA GLU A 55 69.65 27.84 8.56
C GLU A 55 68.79 28.41 7.40
N GLY A 56 67.49 28.66 7.61
CA GLY A 56 66.64 29.31 6.59
C GLY A 56 66.30 28.43 5.37
N THR A 57 66.56 27.14 5.45
CA THR A 57 66.29 26.08 4.46
C THR A 57 64.81 25.99 4.06
N PHE A 58 63.90 26.39 4.94
CA PHE A 58 62.45 26.41 4.71
C PHE A 58 62.03 27.36 3.58
N LEU A 59 62.77 28.46 3.32
CA LEU A 59 62.45 29.42 2.26
C LEU A 59 62.59 28.83 0.85
N ASN A 60 63.37 27.76 0.71
CA ASN A 60 63.59 27.04 -0.54
C ASN A 60 62.72 25.79 -0.68
N ASN A 61 61.83 25.53 0.30
CA ASN A 61 60.89 24.41 0.26
C ASN A 61 59.55 24.85 -0.35
N GLY A 62 59.18 24.24 -1.47
CA GLY A 62 57.90 24.51 -2.14
C GLY A 62 56.68 24.22 -1.27
N TYR A 63 56.76 23.28 -0.32
CA TYR A 63 55.65 22.97 0.60
C TYR A 63 55.35 24.12 1.57
N TRP A 64 56.39 24.67 2.21
CA TRP A 64 56.24 25.78 3.16
C TRP A 64 55.77 27.06 2.46
N VAL A 65 56.35 27.39 1.30
CA VAL A 65 55.96 28.53 0.47
C VAL A 65 54.48 28.47 0.08
N ALA A 66 54.01 27.29 -0.36
CA ALA A 66 52.61 27.08 -0.69
C ALA A 66 51.70 27.24 0.54
N SER A 67 52.10 26.71 1.69
CA SER A 67 51.34 26.83 2.95
C SER A 67 51.23 28.29 3.42
N VAL A 68 52.29 29.07 3.27
CA VAL A 68 52.29 30.50 3.62
C VAL A 68 51.42 31.29 2.64
N ALA A 69 51.51 31.03 1.34
CA ALA A 69 50.69 31.70 0.33
C ALA A 69 49.19 31.43 0.54
N VAL A 70 48.81 30.17 0.80
CA VAL A 70 47.42 29.79 1.13
C VAL A 70 46.96 30.47 2.42
N SER A 71 47.78 30.46 3.48
CA SER A 71 47.45 31.12 4.76
C SER A 71 47.25 32.63 4.57
N MET A 72 48.12 33.27 3.78
CA MET A 72 48.02 34.68 3.44
C MET A 72 46.76 35.00 2.62
N ALA A 73 46.35 34.12 1.68
CA ALA A 73 45.08 34.27 0.96
C ALA A 73 43.87 34.20 1.91
N CYS A 74 43.86 33.25 2.85
CA CYS A 74 42.78 33.07 3.82
C CYS A 74 42.67 34.28 4.77
N ILE A 75 43.81 34.77 5.26
CA ILE A 75 43.87 35.97 6.12
C ILE A 75 43.40 37.20 5.34
N ALA A 76 43.83 37.35 4.09
CA ALA A 76 43.39 38.45 3.24
C ALA A 76 41.87 38.43 3.03
N LEU A 77 41.29 37.26 2.76
CA LEU A 77 39.85 37.10 2.60
C LEU A 77 39.07 37.48 3.86
N GLY A 78 39.52 37.00 5.03
CA GLY A 78 38.82 37.23 6.30
C GLY A 78 39.00 38.63 6.89
N LYS A 79 40.14 39.30 6.68
CA LYS A 79 40.48 40.53 7.42
C LYS A 79 40.74 41.76 6.57
N CYS A 80 40.97 41.63 5.27
CA CYS A 80 41.42 42.75 4.44
C CYS A 80 40.33 43.38 3.56
N PHE A 81 39.14 42.78 3.49
CA PHE A 81 38.02 43.30 2.70
C PHE A 81 36.86 43.70 3.59
N THR A 82 36.28 44.88 3.33
CA THR A 82 35.13 45.41 4.07
C THR A 82 33.78 45.16 3.38
N SER A 83 33.80 44.74 2.11
CA SER A 83 32.59 44.52 1.29
C SER A 83 32.56 43.09 0.77
N SER A 84 31.39 42.44 0.89
CA SER A 84 31.12 41.10 0.36
C SER A 84 31.35 41.01 -1.15
N TYR A 85 31.08 42.10 -1.89
CA TYR A 85 31.36 42.18 -3.32
C TYR A 85 32.87 42.06 -3.64
N HIS A 86 33.73 42.71 -2.85
CA HIS A 86 35.18 42.60 -3.03
C HIS A 86 35.72 41.24 -2.58
N GLN A 87 35.12 40.62 -1.56
CA GLN A 87 35.43 39.25 -1.15
C GLN A 87 35.11 38.27 -2.27
N LEU A 88 33.91 38.34 -2.86
CA LEU A 88 33.51 37.51 -4.00
C LEU A 88 34.45 37.72 -5.21
N LEU A 89 34.79 38.96 -5.53
CA LEU A 89 35.71 39.27 -6.65
C LEU A 89 37.13 38.75 -6.38
N PHE A 90 37.58 38.75 -5.12
CA PHE A 90 38.86 38.17 -4.73
C PHE A 90 38.86 36.64 -4.88
N ILE A 91 37.82 35.96 -4.37
CA ILE A 91 37.71 34.49 -4.47
C ILE A 91 37.60 34.06 -5.93
N THR A 92 36.77 34.73 -6.74
CA THR A 92 36.64 34.43 -8.18
C THR A 92 37.98 34.60 -8.92
N THR A 93 38.79 35.61 -8.56
CA THR A 93 40.14 35.79 -9.12
C THR A 93 41.09 34.63 -8.76
N LEU A 94 40.97 34.08 -7.55
CA LEU A 94 41.73 32.88 -7.14
C LEU A 94 41.28 31.64 -7.93
N CYS A 95 39.98 31.51 -8.23
CA CYS A 95 39.45 30.43 -9.06
C CYS A 95 39.86 30.56 -10.54
N GLU A 96 39.74 31.74 -11.15
CA GLU A 96 40.11 32.01 -12.55
C GLU A 96 41.61 31.77 -12.85
N SER A 97 42.45 31.89 -11.82
CA SER A 97 43.89 31.63 -11.91
C SER A 97 44.27 30.17 -11.59
N SER A 98 43.27 29.33 -11.32
CA SER A 98 43.40 27.94 -10.87
C SER A 98 44.33 27.79 -9.65
N PHE A 99 44.43 28.79 -8.76
CA PHE A 99 45.49 28.90 -7.72
C PHE A 99 45.80 27.60 -6.97
N THR A 100 44.79 26.76 -6.75
CA THR A 100 44.82 25.51 -5.98
C THR A 100 45.35 24.28 -6.74
N GLU A 101 45.44 24.32 -8.07
CA GLU A 101 45.88 23.17 -8.87
C GLU A 101 47.36 22.82 -8.58
N HIS A 102 47.61 21.52 -8.34
CA HIS A 102 48.93 20.93 -8.11
C HIS A 102 49.66 21.33 -6.81
N LEU A 103 49.03 22.06 -5.88
CA LEU A 103 49.62 22.37 -4.58
C LEU A 103 49.55 21.16 -3.62
N PRO A 104 50.64 20.75 -2.98
CA PRO A 104 50.69 19.58 -2.07
C PRO A 104 50.20 19.90 -0.65
N VAL A 105 49.47 21.00 -0.45
CA VAL A 105 49.04 21.52 0.86
C VAL A 105 47.53 21.37 1.01
N ASN A 106 47.01 21.30 2.23
CA ASN A 106 45.58 21.34 2.47
C ASN A 106 45.04 22.75 2.15
N VAL A 107 44.28 22.87 1.07
CA VAL A 107 43.77 24.14 0.56
C VAL A 107 42.25 24.20 0.73
N PRO A 108 41.68 25.34 1.17
CA PRO A 108 40.25 25.55 1.16
C PRO A 108 39.68 25.45 -0.26
N ASP A 109 38.45 24.95 -0.36
CA ASP A 109 37.75 24.88 -1.64
C ASP A 109 37.24 26.28 -2.02
N PHE A 110 38.07 27.06 -2.71
CA PHE A 110 37.70 28.41 -3.12
C PHE A 110 36.54 28.44 -4.12
N HIS A 111 36.26 27.34 -4.84
CA HIS A 111 35.07 27.28 -5.71
C HIS A 111 33.80 27.20 -4.87
N LEU A 112 33.80 26.33 -3.85
CA LEU A 112 32.71 26.26 -2.89
C LEU A 112 32.54 27.61 -2.15
N LEU A 113 33.63 28.23 -1.69
CA LEU A 113 33.57 29.54 -1.03
C LEU A 113 33.03 30.65 -1.95
N ALA A 114 33.33 30.61 -3.25
CA ALA A 114 32.76 31.55 -4.23
C ALA A 114 31.25 31.37 -4.36
N GLN A 115 30.79 30.12 -4.47
CA GLN A 115 29.36 29.80 -4.56
C GLN A 115 28.63 30.21 -3.27
N LEU A 116 29.22 29.99 -2.09
CA LEU A 116 28.65 30.45 -0.82
C LEU A 116 28.60 31.98 -0.74
N ALA A 117 29.65 32.67 -1.21
CA ALA A 117 29.69 34.14 -1.26
C ALA A 117 28.63 34.70 -2.22
N GLU A 118 28.36 34.00 -3.32
CA GLU A 118 27.31 34.35 -4.28
C GLU A 118 25.91 34.13 -3.68
N CYS A 119 25.66 33.00 -3.01
CA CYS A 119 24.39 32.75 -2.31
C CYS A 119 24.12 33.77 -1.18
N LEU A 120 25.17 34.20 -0.46
CA LEU A 120 25.08 35.23 0.58
C LEU A 120 25.05 36.66 0.00
N SER A 121 25.22 36.83 -1.30
CA SER A 121 25.18 38.16 -1.91
C SER A 121 23.76 38.73 -1.87
N GLY A 122 23.62 39.97 -1.38
CA GLY A 122 22.32 40.64 -1.26
C GLY A 122 21.50 40.33 0.00
N SER A 123 21.92 39.39 0.86
CA SER A 123 21.27 39.12 2.15
C SER A 123 21.68 40.11 3.26
N GLY A 124 22.78 40.85 3.07
CA GLY A 124 23.32 41.79 4.06
C GLY A 124 24.12 41.13 5.19
N LEU A 125 24.35 39.82 5.09
CA LEU A 125 25.05 39.04 6.10
C LEU A 125 26.58 39.10 5.93
N HIS A 126 27.29 39.01 7.06
CA HIS A 126 28.75 39.00 7.13
C HIS A 126 29.23 37.66 7.69
N ALA A 127 29.65 36.75 6.81
CA ALA A 127 30.26 35.49 7.20
C ALA A 127 31.72 35.67 7.65
N ASP A 128 32.14 34.93 8.67
CA ASP A 128 33.55 34.83 9.06
C ASP A 128 34.33 33.93 8.09
N TRP A 129 34.79 34.53 7.00
CA TRP A 129 35.61 33.84 6.00
C TRP A 129 36.91 33.27 6.56
N ALA A 130 37.43 33.78 7.68
CA ALA A 130 38.63 33.21 8.30
C ALA A 130 38.34 31.83 8.92
N SER A 131 37.13 31.64 9.44
CA SER A 131 36.65 30.36 9.97
C SER A 131 36.21 29.40 8.85
N LEU A 132 35.60 29.91 7.78
CA LEU A 132 35.25 29.11 6.58
C LEU A 132 36.48 28.64 5.78
N CYS A 133 37.64 29.28 5.94
CA CYS A 133 38.89 28.83 5.35
C CYS A 133 39.62 27.74 6.17
N LYS A 134 39.08 27.32 7.32
CA LYS A 134 39.65 26.21 8.10
C LYS A 134 39.20 24.87 7.53
N ASN A 135 39.83 23.79 8.00
CA ASN A 135 39.47 22.44 7.56
C ASN A 135 37.99 22.14 7.82
N LYS A 136 37.34 21.43 6.89
CA LYS A 136 35.91 21.03 6.99
C LYS A 136 35.57 20.27 8.28
N THR A 137 36.55 19.64 8.91
CA THR A 137 36.42 18.89 10.18
C THR A 137 36.55 19.75 11.44
N CYS A 138 36.89 21.03 11.31
CA CYS A 138 37.04 21.94 12.44
C CYS A 138 35.67 22.37 12.98
N SER A 139 35.52 22.37 14.31
CA SER A 139 34.28 22.84 14.97
C SER A 139 33.92 24.27 14.59
N GLU A 140 34.91 25.13 14.35
CA GLU A 140 34.70 26.54 14.00
C GLU A 140 34.16 26.72 12.58
N TYR A 141 34.56 25.85 11.64
CA TYR A 141 34.00 25.81 10.29
C TYR A 141 32.51 25.41 10.32
N GLN A 142 32.17 24.38 11.09
CA GLN A 142 30.79 23.92 11.24
C GLN A 142 29.90 24.93 11.98
N ALA A 143 30.43 25.57 13.03
CA ALA A 143 29.72 26.60 13.77
C ALA A 143 29.41 27.83 12.90
N GLU A 144 30.35 28.28 12.07
CA GLU A 144 30.12 29.42 11.19
C GLU A 144 29.09 29.11 10.08
N LEU A 145 29.09 27.87 9.57
CA LEU A 145 28.05 27.42 8.64
C LEU A 145 26.67 27.41 9.27
N GLN A 146 26.53 26.88 10.49
CA GLN A 146 25.28 26.91 11.25
C GLN A 146 24.84 28.34 11.51
N HIS A 147 25.74 29.21 11.95
CA HIS A 147 25.47 30.62 12.18
C HIS A 147 24.97 31.34 10.91
N CYS A 148 25.57 31.09 9.74
CA CYS A 148 25.08 31.64 8.47
C CYS A 148 23.67 31.14 8.13
N ILE A 149 23.36 29.87 8.41
CA ILE A 149 22.03 29.28 8.17
C ILE A 149 21.01 29.90 9.12
N ASP A 150 21.34 30.05 10.40
CA ASP A 150 20.48 30.66 11.42
C ASP A 150 20.17 32.11 11.03
N GLN A 151 21.17 32.89 10.63
CA GLN A 151 20.97 34.26 10.16
C GLN A 151 20.12 34.35 8.87
N LEU A 152 20.32 33.46 7.90
CA LEU A 152 19.49 33.41 6.69
C LEU A 152 18.02 33.09 7.03
N THR A 153 17.82 32.25 8.04
CA THR A 153 16.51 31.86 8.55
C THR A 153 15.83 33.02 9.30
N GLU A 154 16.56 33.74 10.15
CA GLU A 154 16.07 34.93 10.86
C GLU A 154 15.67 36.07 9.90
N VAL A 155 16.43 36.26 8.81
CA VAL A 155 16.15 37.29 7.79
C VAL A 155 15.01 36.87 6.83
N GLY A 156 14.55 35.61 6.91
CA GLY A 156 13.45 35.10 6.08
C GLY A 156 13.83 34.84 4.62
N ARG A 157 15.11 34.64 4.31
CA ARG A 157 15.62 34.35 2.95
C ARG A 157 15.74 32.85 2.71
N TYR A 158 14.62 32.12 2.85
CA TYR A 158 14.60 30.66 2.84
C TYR A 158 15.15 30.02 1.56
N GLN A 159 14.85 30.58 0.38
CA GLN A 159 15.37 30.05 -0.90
C GLN A 159 16.90 30.10 -0.96
N GLN A 160 17.50 31.20 -0.52
CA GLN A 160 18.97 31.33 -0.43
C GLN A 160 19.54 30.38 0.63
N GLY A 161 18.82 30.16 1.74
CA GLY A 161 19.16 29.16 2.75
C GLY A 161 19.16 27.73 2.22
N ILE A 162 18.17 27.34 1.41
CA ILE A 162 18.08 26.00 0.80
C ILE A 162 19.24 25.79 -0.18
N GLU A 163 19.55 26.78 -1.01
CA GLU A 163 20.69 26.74 -1.93
C GLU A 163 22.01 26.64 -1.16
N PHE A 164 22.19 27.44 -0.11
CA PHE A 164 23.37 27.42 0.77
C PHE A 164 23.57 26.03 1.42
N VAL A 165 22.51 25.46 2.01
CA VAL A 165 22.55 24.14 2.64
C VAL A 165 22.85 23.04 1.63
N THR A 166 22.31 23.15 0.40
CA THR A 166 22.58 22.19 -0.69
C THR A 166 24.04 22.23 -1.13
N LEU A 167 24.65 23.41 -1.22
CA LEU A 167 26.06 23.57 -1.60
C LEU A 167 27.02 22.95 -0.57
N VAL A 168 26.68 23.07 0.72
CA VAL A 168 27.52 22.58 1.83
C VAL A 168 27.27 21.09 2.10
N GLY A 169 26.16 20.53 1.62
CA GLY A 169 25.76 19.14 1.88
C GLY A 169 25.21 18.92 3.29
N LEU A 170 24.61 19.95 3.89
CA LEU A 170 23.92 19.86 5.19
C LEU A 170 22.44 19.46 4.98
N PRO A 171 21.75 18.95 6.02
CA PRO A 171 20.33 18.62 5.91
C PRO A 171 19.47 19.89 5.77
N LYS A 172 18.50 19.86 4.85
CA LYS A 172 17.57 20.98 4.56
C LYS A 172 16.53 21.22 5.65
N ASP A 173 16.43 20.30 6.62
CA ASP A 173 15.41 20.26 7.66
C ASP A 173 15.18 21.61 8.35
N CYS A 174 16.24 22.26 8.86
CA CYS A 174 16.09 23.47 9.68
C CYS A 174 15.49 24.64 8.88
N VAL A 175 15.94 24.84 7.64
CA VAL A 175 15.49 25.94 6.79
C VAL A 175 14.06 25.70 6.31
N MET A 176 13.73 24.47 5.93
CA MET A 176 12.38 24.10 5.49
C MET A 176 11.37 24.20 6.64
N ILE A 177 11.70 23.67 7.82
CA ILE A 177 10.83 23.76 8.99
C ILE A 177 10.57 25.23 9.34
N ALA A 178 11.61 26.06 9.38
CA ALA A 178 11.45 27.48 9.68
C ALA A 178 10.66 28.24 8.59
N GLN A 179 10.85 27.91 7.31
CA GLN A 179 10.06 28.47 6.21
C GLN A 179 8.57 28.19 6.40
N TRP A 180 8.22 26.91 6.58
CA TRP A 180 6.83 26.48 6.66
C TRP A 180 6.16 26.89 7.98
N SER A 181 6.91 26.96 9.09
CA SER A 181 6.43 27.59 10.34
C SER A 181 6.12 29.07 10.15
N HIS A 182 6.97 29.82 9.46
CA HIS A 182 6.71 31.24 9.19
C HIS A 182 5.55 31.46 8.20
N GLU A 183 5.43 30.62 7.18
CA GLU A 183 4.28 30.64 6.26
C GLU A 183 2.96 30.36 6.99
N PHE A 184 2.97 29.46 7.99
CA PHE A 184 1.81 29.18 8.84
C PHE A 184 1.44 30.38 9.73
N GLU A 185 2.41 30.97 10.46
CA GLU A 185 2.18 32.15 11.31
C GLU A 185 1.63 33.35 10.50
N ASN A 186 2.11 33.54 9.27
CA ASN A 186 1.63 34.60 8.40
C ASN A 186 0.22 34.33 7.86
N GLN A 187 -0.21 33.06 7.71
CA GLN A 187 -1.58 32.73 7.35
C GLN A 187 -2.56 33.10 8.46
N ASP A 188 -2.24 32.82 9.72
CA ASP A 188 -3.07 33.19 10.87
C ASP A 188 -3.36 34.71 10.92
N HIS A 189 -2.40 35.53 10.46
CA HIS A 189 -2.58 36.98 10.34
C HIS A 189 -3.43 37.43 9.14
N MET A 190 -3.59 36.60 8.10
CA MET A 190 -4.36 36.92 6.88
C MET A 190 -5.77 36.31 6.83
N VAL A 191 -6.08 35.33 7.68
CA VAL A 191 -7.35 34.53 7.68
C VAL A 191 -8.60 35.29 8.16
N SER A 192 -8.52 36.59 8.46
CA SER A 192 -9.74 37.40 8.65
C SER A 192 -10.61 37.54 7.38
N HIS A 193 -10.07 37.23 6.20
CA HIS A 193 -10.81 37.35 4.94
C HIS A 193 -10.40 36.28 3.91
N GLN A 194 -10.91 35.05 4.01
CA GLN A 194 -11.48 34.23 2.91
C GLN A 194 -11.53 32.73 3.26
N SER A 195 -12.73 32.16 3.19
CA SER A 195 -13.08 30.74 2.94
C SER A 195 -12.41 29.65 3.78
N GLU A 196 -13.20 28.94 4.58
CA GLU A 196 -12.90 27.71 5.36
C GLU A 196 -12.43 26.49 4.53
N GLY A 197 -12.01 26.68 3.27
CA GLY A 197 -11.71 25.63 2.30
C GLY A 197 -10.23 25.40 1.99
N ASP A 198 -9.30 26.28 2.37
CA ASP A 198 -7.92 26.26 1.84
C ASP A 198 -6.83 25.76 2.84
N GLY A 199 -7.19 25.57 4.11
CA GLY A 199 -6.23 25.13 5.14
C GLY A 199 -5.68 23.72 4.90
N THR A 200 -6.48 22.79 4.35
CA THR A 200 -6.01 21.42 4.08
C THR A 200 -5.05 21.35 2.90
N ALA A 201 -5.26 22.17 1.86
CA ALA A 201 -4.38 22.20 0.68
C ALA A 201 -2.97 22.71 1.02
N PHE A 202 -2.86 23.62 1.99
CA PHE A 202 -1.57 24.07 2.53
C PHE A 202 -0.75 22.91 3.10
N TRP A 203 -1.34 22.09 3.98
CA TRP A 203 -0.64 20.97 4.61
C TRP A 203 -0.19 19.90 3.60
N TYR A 204 -0.98 19.64 2.56
CA TYR A 204 -0.57 18.73 1.49
C TYR A 204 0.62 19.29 0.68
N ARG A 205 0.65 20.61 0.40
CA ARG A 205 1.81 21.25 -0.23
C ARG A 205 3.06 21.19 0.66
N CYS A 206 2.90 21.40 1.96
CA CYS A 206 3.97 21.27 2.94
C CYS A 206 4.56 19.85 2.94
N GLN A 207 3.70 18.83 3.05
CA GLN A 207 4.13 17.42 3.00
C GLN A 207 4.86 17.08 1.69
N GLN A 208 4.37 17.55 0.55
CA GLN A 208 5.02 17.34 -0.73
C GLN A 208 6.41 18.00 -0.78
N ALA A 209 6.52 19.25 -0.33
CA ALA A 209 7.80 19.96 -0.26
C ALA A 209 8.80 19.28 0.68
N PHE A 210 8.33 18.72 1.81
CA PHE A 210 9.16 17.96 2.74
C PHE A 210 9.72 16.68 2.10
N ARG A 211 8.89 15.98 1.30
CA ARG A 211 9.32 14.80 0.53
C ARG A 211 10.32 15.14 -0.56
N GLU A 212 10.10 16.21 -1.33
CA GLU A 212 11.02 16.68 -2.36
C GLU A 212 12.36 17.16 -1.78
N ALA A 213 12.33 17.78 -0.61
CA ALA A 213 13.54 18.24 0.10
C ALA A 213 14.30 17.10 0.80
N GLY A 214 13.69 15.93 1.00
CA GLY A 214 14.30 14.79 1.69
C GLY A 214 14.51 15.05 3.19
N ILE A 215 13.52 15.65 3.85
CA ILE A 215 13.60 15.97 5.29
C ILE A 215 13.65 14.70 6.13
N SER A 216 14.38 14.74 7.25
CA SER A 216 14.40 13.62 8.19
C SER A 216 12.99 13.33 8.74
N PRO A 217 12.49 12.07 8.64
CA PRO A 217 11.13 11.74 9.04
C PRO A 217 10.81 12.08 10.51
N LYS A 218 11.79 11.96 11.42
CA LYS A 218 11.63 12.35 12.83
C LYS A 218 11.28 13.83 13.00
N ARG A 219 12.00 14.72 12.31
CA ARG A 219 11.73 16.16 12.39
C ARG A 219 10.42 16.54 11.72
N ALA A 220 10.01 15.83 10.68
CA ALA A 220 8.69 16.01 10.08
C ALA A 220 7.57 15.64 11.07
N VAL A 221 7.69 14.52 11.79
CA VAL A 221 6.73 14.12 12.84
C VAL A 221 6.63 15.19 13.94
N ASP A 222 7.76 15.65 14.47
CA ASP A 222 7.79 16.68 15.52
C ASP A 222 7.12 17.99 15.05
N PHE A 223 7.40 18.41 13.81
CA PHE A 223 6.78 19.58 13.19
C PHE A 223 5.25 19.44 13.11
N PHE A 224 4.74 18.34 12.53
CA PHE A 224 3.29 18.15 12.42
C PHE A 224 2.62 18.01 13.78
N LYS A 225 3.26 17.34 14.76
CA LYS A 225 2.75 17.28 16.15
C LYS A 225 2.56 18.69 16.74
N GLU A 226 3.60 19.53 16.70
CA GLU A 226 3.54 20.89 17.26
C GLU A 226 2.45 21.75 16.59
N HIS A 227 2.31 21.65 15.26
CA HIS A 227 1.31 22.44 14.55
C HIS A 227 -0.11 21.86 14.68
N SER A 228 -0.26 20.58 15.04
CA SER A 228 -1.57 19.97 15.32
C SER A 228 -2.21 20.55 16.59
N GLU A 229 -1.40 20.93 17.58
CA GLU A 229 -1.88 21.58 18.81
C GLU A 229 -2.34 23.02 18.56
N LYS A 230 -1.78 23.68 17.54
CA LYS A 230 -2.08 25.06 17.14
C LYS A 230 -3.19 25.15 16.08
N ALA A 231 -3.70 24.02 15.60
CA ALA A 231 -4.69 23.98 14.52
C ALA A 231 -6.02 24.63 14.93
N SER A 232 -6.61 25.38 13.99
CA SER A 232 -7.84 26.16 14.23
C SER A 232 -9.11 25.31 14.19
N SER A 233 -9.10 24.23 13.41
CA SER A 233 -10.25 23.36 13.16
C SER A 233 -9.92 21.90 13.44
N HIS A 234 -10.90 21.13 13.95
CA HIS A 234 -10.77 19.68 14.13
C HIS A 234 -10.48 18.94 12.81
N LYS A 235 -11.00 19.44 11.68
CA LYS A 235 -10.70 18.90 10.34
C LYS A 235 -9.23 19.09 9.97
N GLU A 236 -8.71 20.29 10.21
CA GLU A 236 -7.30 20.61 9.96
C GLU A 236 -6.39 19.76 10.85
N ARG A 237 -6.70 19.67 12.15
CA ARG A 237 -5.98 18.83 13.11
C ARG A 237 -5.96 17.36 12.70
N TYR A 238 -7.08 16.82 12.22
CA TYR A 238 -7.14 15.45 11.68
C TYR A 238 -6.13 15.24 10.54
N HIS A 239 -6.07 16.14 9.56
CA HIS A 239 -5.15 16.00 8.43
C HIS A 239 -3.69 16.11 8.86
N ILE A 240 -3.36 17.05 9.76
CA ILE A 240 -2.01 17.21 10.30
C ILE A 240 -1.57 15.93 11.05
N LEU A 241 -2.43 15.40 11.93
CA LEU A 241 -2.13 14.17 12.67
C LEU A 241 -2.01 12.96 11.73
N LYS A 242 -2.85 12.87 10.70
CA LYS A 242 -2.73 11.84 9.65
C LYS A 242 -1.38 11.91 8.95
N MET A 243 -0.90 13.12 8.62
CA MET A 243 0.44 13.31 8.03
C MET A 243 1.54 12.88 9.01
N ALA A 244 1.46 13.28 10.28
CA ALA A 244 2.41 12.87 11.31
C ALA A 244 2.53 11.33 11.39
N LEU A 245 1.40 10.61 11.41
CA LEU A 245 1.36 9.14 11.42
C LEU A 245 1.99 8.54 10.15
N THR A 246 1.77 9.12 8.97
CA THR A 246 2.41 8.62 7.74
C THR A 246 3.94 8.71 7.79
N TRP A 247 4.48 9.83 8.27
CA TRP A 247 5.93 9.98 8.44
C TRP A 247 6.49 9.07 9.54
N GLN A 248 5.70 8.78 10.58
CA GLN A 248 6.11 7.86 11.63
C GLN A 248 6.20 6.41 11.14
N ARG A 249 5.28 5.98 10.28
CA ARG A 249 5.35 4.65 9.64
C ARG A 249 6.57 4.51 8.72
N GLU A 250 6.93 5.58 7.99
CA GLU A 250 8.16 5.61 7.19
C GLU A 250 9.43 5.42 8.05
N ILE A 251 9.45 5.91 9.30
CA ILE A 251 10.55 5.63 10.24
C ILE A 251 10.65 4.13 10.56
N GLN A 252 9.51 3.46 10.74
CA GLN A 252 9.48 2.05 11.10
C GLN A 252 9.84 1.13 9.93
N GLU A 253 9.46 1.50 8.71
CA GLU A 253 9.78 0.74 7.50
C GLU A 253 11.26 0.85 7.09
N HIS A 254 11.91 1.99 7.38
CA HIS A 254 13.30 2.25 6.99
C HIS A 254 14.30 2.16 8.15
N GLY A 255 13.82 2.06 9.39
CA GLY A 255 14.64 1.86 10.58
C GLY A 255 15.12 0.42 10.69
N GLU A 256 16.39 0.17 10.38
CA GLU A 256 17.04 -1.10 10.68
C GLU A 256 16.90 -1.46 12.18
N MET A 257 16.54 -2.72 12.41
CA MET A 257 16.48 -3.45 13.68
C MET A 257 17.54 -3.00 14.71
N HIS A 258 17.19 -2.07 15.59
CA HIS A 258 17.85 -1.90 16.89
C HIS A 258 16.84 -2.00 18.03
N SER A 259 17.12 -2.93 18.93
CA SER A 259 16.16 -3.89 19.46
C SER A 259 15.67 -3.64 20.89
N ASP A 260 15.78 -2.43 21.45
CA ASP A 260 15.50 -2.27 22.90
C ASP A 260 14.60 -1.06 23.28
N CYS A 261 14.11 -0.25 22.33
CA CYS A 261 13.25 0.92 22.62
C CYS A 261 11.91 0.93 21.85
N SER A 262 11.46 -0.22 21.34
CA SER A 262 10.25 -0.31 20.50
C SER A 262 8.93 -0.15 21.27
N SER A 263 8.94 -0.16 22.61
CA SER A 263 7.70 -0.08 23.40
C SER A 263 7.16 1.35 23.56
N ASP A 264 8.04 2.34 23.71
CA ASP A 264 7.63 3.74 23.97
C ASP A 264 7.23 4.46 22.67
N MET A 265 7.92 4.18 21.57
CA MET A 265 7.59 4.75 20.24
C MET A 265 6.23 4.29 19.72
N ASN A 266 5.79 3.09 20.11
CA ASN A 266 4.49 2.52 19.71
C ASN A 266 3.34 3.16 20.51
N TYR A 267 3.59 3.50 21.79
CA TYR A 267 2.62 4.19 22.62
C TYR A 267 2.35 5.62 22.12
N GLU A 268 3.39 6.36 21.73
CA GLU A 268 3.20 7.70 21.15
C GLU A 268 2.45 7.68 19.81
N GLU A 269 2.67 6.65 18.99
CA GLU A 269 1.89 6.43 17.76
C GLU A 269 0.41 6.21 18.10
N ASP A 270 0.12 5.28 19.02
CA ASP A 270 -1.24 4.94 19.39
C ASP A 270 -1.96 6.16 20.04
N VAL A 271 -1.25 7.03 20.77
CA VAL A 271 -1.81 8.29 21.31
C VAL A 271 -2.15 9.27 20.18
N MET A 272 -1.25 9.48 19.23
CA MET A 272 -1.52 10.34 18.07
C MET A 272 -2.69 9.81 17.23
N GLU A 273 -2.75 8.50 17.03
CA GLU A 273 -3.87 7.84 16.35
C GLU A 273 -5.18 8.09 17.11
N MET A 274 -5.17 8.01 18.44
CA MET A 274 -6.36 8.30 19.26
C MET A 274 -6.82 9.74 19.11
N GLU A 275 -5.90 10.71 19.16
CA GLU A 275 -6.24 12.11 18.95
C GLU A 275 -6.77 12.39 17.55
N MET A 276 -6.20 11.73 16.53
CA MET A 276 -6.69 11.83 15.16
C MET A 276 -8.15 11.37 15.08
N TRP A 277 -8.48 10.20 15.64
CA TRP A 277 -9.85 9.69 15.63
C TRP A 277 -10.81 10.57 16.45
N LYS A 278 -10.38 11.11 17.58
CA LYS A 278 -11.19 12.09 18.34
C LYS A 278 -11.53 13.32 17.51
N CYS A 279 -10.56 13.85 16.77
CA CYS A 279 -10.81 14.99 15.89
C CYS A 279 -11.86 14.64 14.83
N LEU A 280 -11.83 13.43 14.27
CA LEU A 280 -12.83 12.98 13.30
C LEU A 280 -14.23 12.89 13.91
N LEU A 281 -14.35 12.35 15.13
CA LEU A 281 -15.64 12.25 15.85
C LEU A 281 -16.27 13.61 16.16
N GLN A 282 -15.46 14.68 16.18
CA GLN A 282 -15.88 16.05 16.46
C GLN A 282 -16.22 16.86 15.18
N VAL A 283 -15.93 16.35 13.98
CA VAL A 283 -16.18 17.02 12.70
C VAL A 283 -17.61 16.70 12.17
N ASP A 284 -18.17 17.58 11.36
CA ASP A 284 -19.48 17.41 10.72
C ASP A 284 -19.54 16.19 9.77
N THR A 285 -20.70 15.53 9.77
CA THR A 285 -20.98 14.22 9.12
C THR A 285 -20.72 14.15 7.61
N GLU A 286 -20.80 15.27 6.88
CA GLU A 286 -20.58 15.31 5.43
C GLU A 286 -19.08 15.21 5.06
N LEU A 287 -18.20 15.70 5.92
CA LEU A 287 -16.75 15.63 5.73
C LEU A 287 -16.21 14.24 6.06
N GLU A 288 -16.82 13.56 7.03
CA GLU A 288 -16.51 12.19 7.42
C GLU A 288 -16.62 11.21 6.23
N GLU A 289 -17.64 11.35 5.37
CA GLU A 289 -17.83 10.49 4.19
C GLU A 289 -16.68 10.59 3.17
N THR A 290 -16.16 11.79 2.92
CA THR A 290 -15.05 12.01 1.97
C THR A 290 -13.69 11.56 2.53
N LEU A 291 -13.51 11.65 3.85
CA LEU A 291 -12.27 11.28 4.52
C LEU A 291 -12.14 9.76 4.71
N LEU A 292 -13.27 9.06 4.91
CA LEU A 292 -13.33 7.61 5.09
C LEU A 292 -13.27 6.81 3.78
N GLN A 293 -13.71 7.36 2.65
CA GLN A 293 -13.51 6.74 1.32
C GLN A 293 -12.02 6.64 0.94
N ASN A 294 -11.18 7.47 1.56
CA ASN A 294 -9.74 7.55 1.31
C ASN A 294 -8.90 6.93 2.44
N ILE A 295 -9.50 6.15 3.35
CA ILE A 295 -8.70 5.27 4.19
C ILE A 295 -8.06 4.25 3.25
N PRO A 296 -6.73 4.16 3.18
CA PRO A 296 -6.09 3.06 2.48
C PRO A 296 -6.56 1.79 3.19
N THR A 297 -7.49 1.08 2.56
CA THR A 297 -7.91 -0.24 2.99
C THR A 297 -6.64 -1.06 3.00
N THR A 298 -6.15 -1.38 4.20
CA THR A 298 -5.03 -2.30 4.39
C THR A 298 -5.42 -3.53 3.61
N ALA A 299 -4.73 -3.76 2.48
CA ALA A 299 -5.18 -4.65 1.41
C ALA A 299 -5.83 -5.88 2.04
N ALA A 300 -7.17 -5.93 1.95
CA ALA A 300 -8.01 -6.79 2.77
C ALA A 300 -7.34 -8.15 2.86
N SER A 301 -6.85 -8.51 4.06
CA SER A 301 -6.32 -9.84 4.26
C SER A 301 -7.47 -10.76 3.88
N LYS A 302 -7.29 -11.48 2.76
CA LYS A 302 -8.26 -12.42 2.20
C LYS A 302 -8.57 -13.58 3.16
N LEU A 303 -8.10 -13.51 4.40
CA LEU A 303 -8.17 -14.55 5.40
C LEU A 303 -8.43 -13.91 6.78
N LEU A 304 -9.59 -14.23 7.37
CA LEU A 304 -10.00 -13.80 8.71
C LEU A 304 -9.18 -14.48 9.84
N CYS A 305 -8.45 -15.57 9.54
CA CYS A 305 -7.95 -16.52 10.55
C CYS A 305 -6.82 -16.03 11.47
N ASN A 306 -6.33 -14.81 11.29
CA ASN A 306 -5.28 -14.26 12.13
C ASN A 306 -5.70 -12.98 12.85
N LEU A 307 -6.85 -12.39 12.51
CA LEU A 307 -7.22 -11.08 13.05
C LEU A 307 -7.34 -11.11 14.57
N ARG A 308 -7.97 -12.14 15.15
CA ARG A 308 -8.08 -12.23 16.61
C ARG A 308 -6.73 -12.41 17.31
N ARG A 309 -5.85 -13.24 16.75
CA ARG A 309 -4.53 -13.53 17.32
C ARG A 309 -3.57 -12.35 17.15
N GLU A 310 -3.71 -11.58 16.08
CA GLU A 310 -2.96 -10.33 15.86
C GLU A 310 -3.50 -9.19 16.71
N LEU A 311 -4.83 -9.10 16.89
CA LEU A 311 -5.48 -8.14 17.78
C LEU A 311 -5.28 -8.48 19.28
N GLN A 312 -5.05 -9.75 19.65
CA GLN A 312 -4.66 -10.12 21.02
C GLN A 312 -3.18 -9.82 21.33
N LYS A 313 -2.34 -9.61 20.31
CA LYS A 313 -0.94 -9.17 20.48
C LYS A 313 -0.82 -7.65 20.62
N VAL A 314 -1.93 -6.95 20.76
CA VAL A 314 -1.96 -5.51 20.72
C VAL A 314 -1.19 -4.91 21.90
N PRO A 315 -0.22 -4.00 21.63
CA PRO A 315 0.52 -3.28 22.65
C PRO A 315 -0.42 -2.39 23.48
N ARG A 316 0.11 -1.73 24.51
CA ARG A 316 -0.68 -0.90 25.44
C ARG A 316 -1.38 0.26 24.72
N ILE A 317 -2.57 0.04 24.18
CA ILE A 317 -3.37 1.10 23.57
C ILE A 317 -3.84 2.08 24.66
N PRO A 318 -3.75 3.40 24.42
CA PRO A 318 -4.37 4.41 25.26
C PRO A 318 -5.89 4.23 25.32
N ARG A 319 -6.46 4.15 26.53
CA ARG A 319 -7.91 3.96 26.72
C ARG A 319 -8.53 5.21 27.31
N GLU A 320 -9.45 5.81 26.58
CA GLU A 320 -10.20 6.97 27.06
C GLU A 320 -11.69 6.83 26.71
N PRO A 321 -12.57 6.65 27.72
CA PRO A 321 -13.99 6.49 27.47
C PRO A 321 -14.60 7.81 26.95
N LEU A 322 -15.41 7.71 25.90
CA LEU A 322 -16.21 8.83 25.42
C LEU A 322 -17.39 9.07 26.36
N THR A 323 -17.62 10.34 26.73
CA THR A 323 -18.73 10.77 27.59
C THR A 323 -19.90 11.38 26.84
N ASP A 324 -19.72 11.73 25.56
CA ASP A 324 -20.71 12.41 24.74
C ASP A 324 -21.48 11.42 23.83
N GLU A 325 -22.81 11.43 23.94
CA GLU A 325 -23.72 10.54 23.22
C GLU A 325 -23.65 10.76 21.69
N GLU A 326 -23.40 12.00 21.23
CA GLU A 326 -23.25 12.28 19.80
C GLU A 326 -21.97 11.65 19.25
N GLN A 327 -20.88 11.72 20.00
CA GLN A 327 -19.59 11.09 19.64
C GLN A 327 -19.69 9.56 19.66
N ILE A 328 -20.43 8.98 20.61
CA ILE A 328 -20.69 7.54 20.66
C ILE A 328 -21.51 7.09 19.43
N THR A 329 -22.52 7.86 19.06
CA THR A 329 -23.34 7.56 17.87
C THR A 329 -22.50 7.62 16.60
N ARG A 330 -21.64 8.64 16.46
CA ARG A 330 -20.69 8.76 15.34
C ARG A 330 -19.67 7.62 15.33
N LEU A 331 -19.13 7.25 16.48
CA LEU A 331 -18.21 6.11 16.60
C LEU A 331 -18.87 4.81 16.14
N ASN A 332 -20.14 4.56 16.51
CA ASN A 332 -20.88 3.39 16.05
C ASN A 332 -21.08 3.40 14.52
N MET A 333 -21.38 4.56 13.93
CA MET A 333 -21.48 4.71 12.47
C MET A 333 -20.13 4.46 11.78
N LEU A 334 -19.04 4.98 12.34
CA LEU A 334 -17.68 4.77 11.84
C LEU A 334 -17.29 3.28 11.88
N ILE A 335 -17.50 2.62 13.02
CA ILE A 335 -17.26 1.18 13.18
C ILE A 335 -18.10 0.40 12.16
N GLY A 336 -19.39 0.70 12.04
CA GLY A 336 -20.26 0.06 11.06
C GLY A 336 -19.73 0.16 9.63
N ARG A 337 -19.28 1.34 9.20
CA ARG A 337 -18.68 1.54 7.86
C ARG A 337 -17.38 0.74 7.68
N LEU A 338 -16.51 0.68 8.70
CA LEU A 338 -15.28 -0.11 8.67
C LEU A 338 -15.59 -1.61 8.53
N LEU A 339 -16.62 -2.10 9.23
CA LEU A 339 -17.11 -3.47 9.09
C LEU A 339 -17.65 -3.76 7.68
N ASP A 340 -18.36 -2.81 7.08
CA ASP A 340 -18.84 -2.93 5.69
C ASP A 340 -17.69 -2.97 4.66
N GLN A 341 -16.56 -2.32 4.97
CA GLN A 341 -15.30 -2.40 4.21
C GLN A 341 -14.43 -3.63 4.55
N ALA A 342 -14.87 -4.47 5.50
CA ALA A 342 -14.15 -5.63 6.03
C ALA A 342 -12.82 -5.30 6.76
N ASP A 343 -12.63 -4.07 7.23
CA ASP A 343 -11.50 -3.70 8.08
C ASP A 343 -11.86 -3.86 9.57
N VAL A 344 -11.82 -5.11 10.03
CA VAL A 344 -12.12 -5.44 11.43
C VAL A 344 -10.96 -5.07 12.36
N ALA A 345 -9.75 -4.88 11.83
CA ALA A 345 -8.58 -4.57 12.64
C ALA A 345 -8.65 -3.14 13.19
N THR A 346 -8.92 -2.16 12.33
CA THR A 346 -9.12 -0.76 12.76
C THR A 346 -10.38 -0.61 13.61
N ALA A 347 -11.48 -1.29 13.25
CA ALA A 347 -12.71 -1.30 14.04
C ALA A 347 -12.49 -1.81 15.48
N SER A 348 -11.72 -2.88 15.65
CA SER A 348 -11.39 -3.44 16.98
C SER A 348 -10.45 -2.52 17.77
N ARG A 349 -9.48 -1.88 17.10
CA ARG A 349 -8.63 -0.86 17.72
C ARG A 349 -9.47 0.31 18.25
N LEU A 350 -10.43 0.80 17.47
CA LEU A 350 -11.32 1.88 17.90
C LEU A 350 -12.17 1.51 19.13
N GLU A 351 -12.73 0.30 19.18
CA GLU A 351 -13.44 -0.19 20.38
C GLU A 351 -12.54 -0.17 21.62
N GLU A 352 -11.27 -0.59 21.47
CA GLU A 352 -10.32 -0.62 22.57
C GLU A 352 -9.88 0.79 23.01
N MET A 353 -9.58 1.67 22.05
CA MET A 353 -9.16 3.06 22.29
C MET A 353 -10.22 3.85 23.07
N PHE A 354 -11.49 3.70 22.68
CA PHE A 354 -12.60 4.43 23.30
C PHE A 354 -13.36 3.64 24.37
N SER A 355 -12.93 2.41 24.68
CA SER A 355 -13.59 1.50 25.63
C SER A 355 -15.09 1.34 25.39
N HIS A 356 -15.52 1.46 24.13
CA HIS A 356 -16.92 1.39 23.71
C HIS A 356 -17.14 0.11 22.90
N ARG A 357 -18.23 -0.61 23.17
CA ARG A 357 -18.55 -1.87 22.49
C ARG A 357 -19.70 -1.65 21.51
N ASN A 358 -19.45 -1.97 20.25
CA ASN A 358 -20.43 -1.94 19.19
C ASN A 358 -21.10 -3.31 19.04
N GLU A 359 -22.43 -3.34 18.93
CA GLU A 359 -23.20 -4.59 18.86
C GLU A 359 -22.81 -5.47 17.66
N ASP A 360 -22.64 -4.88 16.47
CA ASP A 360 -22.32 -5.64 15.24
C ASP A 360 -20.93 -6.27 15.31
N LEU A 361 -19.94 -5.57 15.87
CA LEU A 361 -18.59 -6.12 16.04
C LEU A 361 -18.56 -7.24 17.09
N GLN A 362 -19.29 -7.11 18.20
CA GLN A 362 -19.41 -8.19 19.19
C GLN A 362 -20.13 -9.43 18.64
N LEU A 363 -21.17 -9.24 17.83
CA LEU A 363 -21.85 -10.33 17.12
C LEU A 363 -20.90 -11.02 16.13
N LEU A 364 -20.10 -10.25 15.39
CA LEU A 364 -19.10 -10.80 14.47
C LEU A 364 -18.00 -11.58 15.20
N TRP A 365 -17.51 -11.07 16.34
CA TRP A 365 -16.58 -11.80 17.23
C TRP A 365 -17.15 -13.12 17.72
N THR A 366 -18.44 -13.12 18.06
CA THR A 366 -19.15 -14.33 18.47
C THR A 366 -19.24 -15.33 17.31
N CYS A 367 -19.56 -14.86 16.10
CA CYS A 367 -19.60 -15.71 14.90
C CYS A 367 -18.22 -16.31 14.59
N MET A 368 -17.14 -15.54 14.70
CA MET A 368 -15.77 -16.04 14.50
C MET A 368 -15.41 -17.10 15.55
N SER A 369 -15.68 -16.83 16.83
CA SER A 369 -15.39 -17.76 17.94
C SER A 369 -16.15 -19.08 17.81
N LEU A 370 -17.40 -19.00 17.33
CA LEU A 370 -18.26 -20.15 17.10
C LEU A 370 -17.77 -20.98 15.90
N ALA A 371 -17.36 -20.33 14.80
CA ALA A 371 -16.83 -21.01 13.62
C ALA A 371 -15.46 -21.67 13.89
N GLU A 372 -14.61 -21.06 14.73
CA GLU A 372 -13.32 -21.63 15.15
C GLU A 372 -13.46 -22.76 16.18
N GLY A 373 -14.66 -22.97 16.75
CA GLY A 373 -14.95 -23.99 17.73
C GLY A 373 -14.46 -23.68 19.15
N GLU A 374 -14.09 -22.42 19.43
CA GLU A 374 -13.72 -21.96 20.78
C GLU A 374 -14.94 -21.84 21.71
N MET A 375 -16.09 -21.57 21.12
CA MET A 375 -17.38 -21.45 21.81
C MET A 375 -18.39 -22.40 21.19
N THR A 376 -19.17 -23.08 22.02
CA THR A 376 -20.32 -23.88 21.54
C THR A 376 -21.61 -23.04 21.54
N PRO A 377 -22.63 -23.42 20.75
CA PRO A 377 -23.95 -22.76 20.80
C PRO A 377 -24.55 -22.66 22.21
N TYR A 378 -24.20 -23.63 23.07
CA TYR A 378 -24.63 -23.72 24.47
C TYR A 378 -23.90 -22.77 25.43
N GLN A 379 -22.86 -22.09 24.98
CA GLN A 379 -22.05 -21.15 25.76
C GLN A 379 -22.31 -19.68 25.38
N LEU A 380 -23.25 -19.41 24.46
CA LEU A 380 -23.65 -18.05 24.09
C LEU A 380 -24.13 -17.23 25.30
N ASN A 381 -23.84 -15.93 25.31
CA ASN A 381 -24.33 -15.00 26.32
C ASN A 381 -25.86 -14.90 26.32
N ALA A 382 -26.45 -14.54 27.45
CA ALA A 382 -27.91 -14.43 27.60
C ALA A 382 -28.54 -13.49 26.56
N GLU A 383 -27.89 -12.37 26.25
CA GLU A 383 -28.31 -11.39 25.24
C GLU A 383 -28.36 -12.01 23.84
N HIS A 384 -27.32 -12.72 23.42
CA HIS A 384 -27.29 -13.39 22.11
C HIS A 384 -28.31 -14.54 22.03
N ARG A 385 -28.61 -15.22 23.14
CA ARG A 385 -29.69 -16.24 23.18
C ARG A 385 -31.08 -15.63 23.07
N MET A 386 -31.28 -14.43 23.61
CA MET A 386 -32.54 -13.70 23.47
C MET A 386 -32.77 -13.27 22.02
N LEU A 387 -31.73 -12.80 21.32
CA LEU A 387 -31.80 -12.48 19.87
C LEU A 387 -32.18 -13.71 19.03
N LEU A 388 -31.69 -14.90 19.37
CA LEU A 388 -32.07 -16.16 18.69
C LEU A 388 -33.52 -16.61 18.92
N SER A 389 -34.17 -16.07 19.96
CA SER A 389 -35.56 -16.38 20.31
C SER A 389 -36.58 -15.41 19.70
N GLU A 390 -36.12 -14.27 19.19
CA GLU A 390 -36.97 -13.36 18.43
C GLU A 390 -37.30 -13.97 17.05
N PRO A 391 -38.56 -13.92 16.61
CA PRO A 391 -38.92 -14.38 15.27
C PRO A 391 -38.27 -13.44 14.25
N GLY A 392 -37.12 -13.84 13.74
CA GLY A 392 -36.36 -13.07 12.75
C GLY A 392 -37.25 -12.58 11.61
N SER A 393 -37.02 -11.33 11.20
CA SER A 393 -37.60 -10.78 9.98
C SER A 393 -37.37 -11.78 8.84
N LYS A 394 -38.41 -12.10 8.08
CA LYS A 394 -38.38 -13.07 6.97
C LYS A 394 -37.56 -12.56 5.77
N SER A 395 -36.34 -12.06 5.98
CA SER A 395 -35.38 -11.84 4.90
C SER A 395 -34.62 -13.15 4.64
N SER A 396 -35.33 -14.13 4.09
CA SER A 396 -34.71 -15.26 3.39
C SER A 396 -34.06 -14.73 2.10
N GLY A 397 -32.95 -13.99 2.25
CA GLY A 397 -32.46 -13.06 1.22
C GLY A 397 -31.01 -13.25 0.77
N THR A 398 -30.18 -14.00 1.49
CA THR A 398 -28.74 -14.13 1.17
C THR A 398 -28.42 -15.30 0.25
N TYR A 399 -29.29 -16.30 0.15
CA TYR A 399 -29.09 -17.46 -0.72
C TYR A 399 -30.21 -17.54 -1.74
N LYS A 400 -30.08 -16.79 -2.85
CA LYS A 400 -31.05 -16.82 -3.96
C LYS A 400 -31.08 -18.14 -4.75
N ARG A 401 -30.16 -19.07 -4.46
CA ARG A 401 -29.98 -20.34 -5.20
C ARG A 401 -30.88 -21.45 -4.65
N ARG A 402 -32.18 -21.36 -4.96
CA ARG A 402 -33.25 -22.22 -4.41
C ARG A 402 -33.10 -23.71 -4.77
N ALA A 403 -32.54 -24.08 -5.94
CA ALA A 403 -32.34 -25.49 -6.26
C ALA A 403 -31.10 -26.07 -5.55
N LEU A 404 -30.04 -25.27 -5.35
CA LEU A 404 -28.91 -25.70 -4.52
C LEU A 404 -29.32 -25.88 -3.04
N GLN A 405 -30.33 -25.15 -2.54
CA GLN A 405 -30.89 -25.35 -1.20
C GLN A 405 -31.66 -26.67 -1.03
N SER A 406 -32.38 -27.13 -2.05
CA SER A 406 -33.06 -28.44 -1.98
C SER A 406 -32.07 -29.60 -2.03
N VAL A 407 -30.95 -29.40 -2.72
CA VAL A 407 -29.79 -30.30 -2.72
C VAL A 407 -29.11 -30.34 -1.35
N ARG A 408 -28.95 -29.20 -0.65
CA ARG A 408 -28.46 -29.14 0.74
C ARG A 408 -29.26 -30.03 1.71
N LEU A 409 -30.57 -30.14 1.51
CA LEU A 409 -31.46 -30.95 2.34
C LEU A 409 -31.44 -32.44 1.96
N SER A 410 -31.18 -32.76 0.70
CA SER A 410 -31.25 -34.14 0.18
C SER A 410 -29.93 -34.90 0.24
N SER A 411 -28.78 -34.24 0.10
CA SER A 411 -27.46 -34.89 0.26
C SER A 411 -27.19 -35.39 1.68
N VAL A 412 -27.90 -34.87 2.68
CA VAL A 412 -27.75 -35.25 4.09
C VAL A 412 -28.83 -36.25 4.53
N SER A 413 -29.93 -36.37 3.76
CA SER A 413 -31.05 -37.28 4.07
C SER A 413 -30.89 -38.69 3.47
N SER A 414 -29.86 -38.92 2.66
CA SER A 414 -29.67 -40.17 1.91
C SER A 414 -29.15 -41.36 2.73
N SER A 415 -28.86 -41.19 4.02
CA SER A 415 -28.48 -42.30 4.92
C SER A 415 -29.66 -42.98 5.62
N GLY A 416 -30.91 -42.65 5.30
CA GLY A 416 -32.05 -43.40 5.81
C GLY A 416 -33.29 -43.25 4.94
N ILE A 417 -33.58 -44.25 4.10
CA ILE A 417 -34.93 -44.80 3.81
C ILE A 417 -34.77 -46.03 2.87
N ASN A 418 -34.96 -47.20 3.49
CA ASN A 418 -35.66 -48.40 3.00
C ASN A 418 -35.33 -48.98 1.61
N SER A 419 -34.35 -49.89 1.56
CA SER A 419 -34.41 -51.04 0.64
C SER A 419 -34.99 -52.25 1.36
N SER A 420 -36.27 -52.53 1.11
CA SER A 420 -36.96 -53.73 1.54
C SER A 420 -36.45 -54.96 0.79
N GLY A 421 -35.79 -55.89 1.50
CA GLY A 421 -35.54 -57.25 0.99
C GLY A 421 -34.34 -57.97 1.59
N LEU A 422 -34.63 -58.92 2.49
CA LEU A 422 -33.87 -60.14 2.83
C LEU A 422 -32.68 -60.05 3.83
N SER A 423 -33.04 -60.33 5.09
CA SER A 423 -32.44 -61.30 6.04
C SER A 423 -30.97 -61.20 6.53
N GLN A 424 -30.90 -61.07 7.87
CA GLN A 424 -29.92 -61.60 8.85
C GLN A 424 -28.62 -60.84 9.15
N SER A 425 -28.61 -60.07 10.24
CA SER A 425 -27.97 -60.42 11.53
C SER A 425 -27.76 -59.15 12.38
N PRO A 426 -28.36 -59.01 13.57
CA PRO A 426 -27.99 -57.95 14.50
C PRO A 426 -26.85 -58.46 15.38
N LEU A 427 -25.82 -57.63 15.61
CA LEU A 427 -24.89 -57.61 16.76
C LEU A 427 -23.49 -57.15 16.28
N ASN A 428 -23.31 -55.81 16.23
CA ASN A 428 -22.05 -55.04 16.32
C ASN A 428 -22.01 -53.87 15.32
N GLN A 429 -22.81 -52.82 15.54
CA GLN A 429 -22.65 -51.57 14.81
C GLN A 429 -23.27 -50.33 15.49
N SER A 430 -23.37 -50.30 16.83
CA SER A 430 -24.15 -49.25 17.51
C SER A 430 -23.36 -48.29 18.40
N ILE A 431 -22.02 -48.26 18.37
CA ILE A 431 -21.24 -47.34 19.23
C ILE A 431 -20.41 -46.33 18.44
N SER A 432 -19.89 -46.65 17.24
CA SER A 432 -19.16 -45.67 16.43
C SER A 432 -20.06 -44.69 15.67
N SER A 433 -21.29 -45.10 15.31
CA SER A 433 -22.26 -44.27 14.56
C SER A 433 -22.79 -43.10 15.39
N GLU A 434 -23.05 -43.34 16.69
CA GLU A 434 -23.61 -42.33 17.61
C GLU A 434 -22.67 -41.13 17.78
N TYR A 435 -21.37 -41.35 18.00
CA TYR A 435 -20.42 -40.23 18.18
C TYR A 435 -20.24 -39.38 16.91
N THR A 436 -20.24 -39.99 15.72
CA THR A 436 -20.18 -39.25 14.44
C THR A 436 -21.48 -38.51 14.14
N GLU A 437 -22.64 -39.10 14.42
CA GLU A 437 -23.95 -38.46 14.23
C GLU A 437 -24.18 -37.29 15.19
N ILE A 438 -23.73 -37.42 16.44
CA ILE A 438 -23.81 -36.33 17.44
C ILE A 438 -22.94 -35.14 16.99
N ASN A 439 -21.69 -35.40 16.55
CA ASN A 439 -20.79 -34.34 16.09
C ASN A 439 -21.31 -33.60 14.85
N LEU A 440 -21.97 -34.32 13.92
CA LEU A 440 -22.61 -33.73 12.74
C LEU A 440 -23.81 -32.85 13.11
N ARG A 441 -24.64 -33.27 14.07
CA ARG A 441 -25.77 -32.47 14.57
C ARG A 441 -25.29 -31.19 15.26
N ASP A 442 -24.29 -31.29 16.13
CA ASP A 442 -23.72 -30.12 16.82
C ASP A 442 -23.13 -29.09 15.81
N LYS A 443 -22.48 -29.58 14.75
CA LYS A 443 -21.97 -28.76 13.64
C LYS A 443 -23.10 -28.11 12.83
N GLN A 444 -24.22 -28.80 12.61
CA GLN A 444 -25.40 -28.25 11.92
C GLN A 444 -26.15 -27.22 12.78
N GLU A 445 -26.28 -27.48 14.07
CA GLU A 445 -26.84 -26.50 15.03
C GLU A 445 -25.97 -25.24 15.05
N THR A 446 -24.65 -25.41 15.07
CA THR A 446 -23.69 -24.31 14.97
C THR A 446 -23.90 -23.46 13.72
N LEU A 447 -24.07 -24.10 12.56
CA LEU A 447 -24.38 -23.42 11.30
C LEU A 447 -25.70 -22.64 11.38
N SER A 448 -26.76 -23.26 11.90
CA SER A 448 -28.07 -22.61 12.02
C SER A 448 -28.04 -21.38 12.95
N VAL A 449 -27.21 -21.42 13.98
CA VAL A 449 -26.98 -20.32 14.90
C VAL A 449 -26.17 -19.22 14.23
N LEU A 450 -25.12 -19.56 13.48
CA LEU A 450 -24.34 -18.59 12.71
C LEU A 450 -25.22 -17.83 11.70
N GLU A 451 -26.06 -18.53 10.94
CA GLU A 451 -26.98 -17.90 9.98
C GLU A 451 -27.91 -16.90 10.68
N LYS A 452 -28.51 -17.29 11.81
CA LYS A 452 -29.37 -16.40 12.60
C LYS A 452 -28.61 -15.19 13.14
N LEU A 453 -27.39 -15.35 13.65
CA LEU A 453 -26.61 -14.22 14.16
C LEU A 453 -26.25 -13.24 13.04
N VAL A 454 -25.92 -13.73 11.85
CA VAL A 454 -25.63 -12.89 10.69
C VAL A 454 -26.86 -12.13 10.19
N ASP A 455 -28.06 -12.69 10.30
CA ASP A 455 -29.31 -11.99 9.93
C ASP A 455 -29.59 -10.75 10.80
N HIS A 456 -29.10 -10.76 12.05
CA HIS A 456 -29.24 -9.65 13.00
C HIS A 456 -28.19 -8.55 12.83
N LEU A 457 -27.11 -8.78 12.06
CA LEU A 457 -26.10 -7.75 11.80
C LEU A 457 -26.70 -6.59 11.00
N GLN A 458 -26.45 -5.36 11.42
CA GLN A 458 -26.82 -4.16 10.64
C GLN A 458 -25.69 -3.83 9.66
N HIS A 459 -24.45 -3.82 10.15
CA HIS A 459 -23.23 -3.60 9.38
C HIS A 459 -22.34 -4.85 9.31
N GLY A 460 -21.50 -4.95 8.28
CA GLY A 460 -20.58 -6.08 8.10
C GLY A 460 -21.25 -7.39 7.63
N ARG A 461 -22.47 -7.33 7.09
CA ARG A 461 -23.21 -8.53 6.61
C ARG A 461 -22.42 -9.35 5.59
N LYS A 462 -21.67 -8.71 4.69
CA LYS A 462 -20.81 -9.41 3.71
C LYS A 462 -19.75 -10.26 4.40
N LEU A 463 -19.21 -9.75 5.51
CA LEU A 463 -18.20 -10.44 6.29
C LEU A 463 -18.81 -11.60 7.10
N GLY A 464 -19.95 -11.37 7.75
CA GLY A 464 -20.72 -12.43 8.41
C GLY A 464 -21.09 -13.56 7.44
N THR A 465 -21.59 -13.21 6.24
CA THR A 465 -21.90 -14.17 5.17
C THR A 465 -20.66 -14.97 4.76
N ARG A 466 -19.50 -14.33 4.67
CA ARG A 466 -18.23 -14.99 4.37
C ARG A 466 -17.82 -15.99 5.45
N ILE A 467 -17.99 -15.65 6.74
CA ILE A 467 -17.74 -16.59 7.85
C ILE A 467 -18.62 -17.83 7.72
N VAL A 468 -19.93 -17.64 7.49
CA VAL A 468 -20.89 -18.74 7.29
C VAL A 468 -20.49 -19.60 6.10
N CYS A 469 -20.16 -18.98 4.96
CA CYS A 469 -19.74 -19.70 3.76
C CYS A 469 -18.46 -20.52 4.00
N CYS A 470 -17.44 -19.94 4.63
CA CYS A 470 -16.21 -20.65 4.97
C CYS A 470 -16.46 -21.82 5.94
N TYR A 471 -17.34 -21.65 6.93
CA TYR A 471 -17.73 -22.72 7.83
C TYR A 471 -18.47 -23.82 7.09
N HIS A 472 -19.41 -23.47 6.21
CA HIS A 472 -20.13 -24.42 5.39
C HIS A 472 -19.20 -25.22 4.45
N VAL A 473 -18.21 -24.56 3.84
CA VAL A 473 -17.15 -25.24 3.07
C VAL A 473 -16.38 -26.22 3.97
N SER A 474 -16.00 -25.81 5.18
CA SER A 474 -15.28 -26.68 6.12
C SER A 474 -16.07 -27.96 6.45
N LEU A 475 -17.40 -27.84 6.57
CA LEU A 475 -18.29 -28.98 6.82
C LEU A 475 -18.39 -29.93 5.63
N ASN A 476 -18.56 -29.40 4.41
CA ASN A 476 -18.70 -30.24 3.21
C ASN A 476 -17.38 -30.89 2.78
N LEU A 477 -16.25 -30.25 3.11
CA LEU A 477 -14.92 -30.75 2.78
C LEU A 477 -14.32 -31.65 3.86
N ASP A 478 -14.99 -31.77 5.02
CA ASP A 478 -14.48 -32.38 6.25
C ASP A 478 -13.04 -31.92 6.60
N LYS A 479 -12.80 -30.62 6.45
CA LYS A 479 -11.53 -29.95 6.78
C LYS A 479 -11.75 -28.99 7.94
N PRO A 480 -10.77 -28.78 8.83
CA PRO A 480 -10.92 -27.80 9.89
C PRO A 480 -11.04 -26.39 9.30
N TYR A 481 -11.91 -25.57 9.91
CA TYR A 481 -12.20 -24.19 9.47
C TYR A 481 -10.92 -23.34 9.29
N GLN A 482 -9.94 -23.52 10.18
CA GLN A 482 -8.65 -22.83 10.10
C GLN A 482 -7.85 -23.15 8.83
N ASP A 483 -7.98 -24.36 8.28
CA ASP A 483 -7.24 -24.75 7.08
C ASP A 483 -7.92 -24.22 5.82
N VAL A 484 -9.25 -24.09 5.82
CA VAL A 484 -9.98 -23.39 4.74
C VAL A 484 -9.58 -21.92 4.68
N LEU A 485 -9.40 -21.29 5.85
CA LEU A 485 -8.99 -19.89 5.95
C LEU A 485 -7.50 -19.64 5.73
N LYS A 486 -6.62 -20.64 5.62
CA LYS A 486 -5.19 -20.43 5.31
C LYS A 486 -4.88 -20.43 3.82
N LEU A 487 -5.85 -20.80 2.99
CA LEU A 487 -5.62 -21.00 1.57
C LEU A 487 -5.60 -19.65 0.85
N GLU A 488 -4.47 -19.37 0.18
CA GLU A 488 -4.30 -18.16 -0.63
C GLU A 488 -5.27 -18.09 -1.81
N ASP A 489 -5.63 -19.27 -2.36
CA ASP A 489 -6.61 -19.42 -3.44
C ASP A 489 -7.68 -20.45 -3.04
N PRO A 490 -8.80 -20.00 -2.46
CA PRO A 490 -9.85 -20.88 -1.97
C PRO A 490 -10.57 -21.63 -3.11
N LEU A 491 -10.53 -21.12 -4.34
CA LEU A 491 -11.17 -21.75 -5.50
C LEU A 491 -10.45 -23.02 -5.96
N ARG A 492 -9.14 -23.17 -5.65
CA ARG A 492 -8.39 -24.42 -5.94
C ARG A 492 -8.92 -25.63 -5.18
N LEU A 493 -9.66 -25.44 -4.08
CA LEU A 493 -10.29 -26.54 -3.36
C LEU A 493 -11.26 -27.33 -4.22
N LEU A 494 -11.86 -26.70 -5.24
CA LEU A 494 -12.80 -27.33 -6.17
C LEU A 494 -12.15 -28.42 -7.04
N HIS A 495 -10.83 -28.31 -7.26
CA HIS A 495 -10.03 -29.27 -8.02
C HIS A 495 -9.51 -30.43 -7.16
N SER A 496 -9.75 -30.42 -5.84
CA SER A 496 -9.32 -31.51 -4.97
C SER A 496 -10.26 -32.72 -5.05
N PRO A 497 -9.73 -33.96 -4.97
CA PRO A 497 -10.53 -35.19 -5.08
C PRO A 497 -11.31 -35.43 -3.80
N LEU A 498 -12.41 -34.69 -3.60
CA LEU A 498 -13.36 -34.91 -2.53
C LEU A 498 -14.44 -35.92 -2.94
N ALA A 499 -15.03 -36.57 -1.93
CA ALA A 499 -15.95 -37.70 -2.01
C ALA A 499 -17.10 -37.53 -3.03
N ASP A 500 -17.55 -38.67 -3.54
CA ASP A 500 -18.28 -38.96 -4.80
C ASP A 500 -19.60 -38.21 -5.11
N ASP A 501 -20.04 -37.22 -4.32
CA ASP A 501 -21.27 -36.47 -4.61
C ASP A 501 -20.99 -35.18 -5.42
N SER A 502 -21.36 -35.21 -6.70
CA SER A 502 -21.23 -34.05 -7.61
C SER A 502 -22.00 -32.80 -7.17
N CYS A 503 -23.07 -33.00 -6.41
CA CYS A 503 -23.97 -31.96 -5.94
C CYS A 503 -23.40 -31.16 -4.76
N SER A 504 -22.65 -31.80 -3.85
CA SER A 504 -22.01 -31.10 -2.73
C SER A 504 -20.91 -30.15 -3.21
N LYS A 505 -20.19 -30.52 -4.28
CA LYS A 505 -19.15 -29.68 -4.89
C LYS A 505 -19.69 -28.39 -5.53
N LEU A 506 -20.86 -28.43 -6.14
CA LEU A 506 -21.50 -27.21 -6.67
C LEU A 506 -21.94 -26.26 -5.55
N VAL A 507 -22.42 -26.81 -4.43
CA VAL A 507 -22.75 -26.00 -3.24
C VAL A 507 -21.48 -25.39 -2.64
N VAL A 508 -20.40 -26.16 -2.53
CA VAL A 508 -19.09 -25.66 -2.11
C VAL A 508 -18.57 -24.57 -3.06
N ALA A 509 -18.70 -24.74 -4.37
CA ALA A 509 -18.32 -23.71 -5.36
C ALA A 509 -19.12 -22.42 -5.16
N SER A 510 -20.44 -22.56 -4.97
CA SER A 510 -21.33 -21.45 -4.63
C SER A 510 -20.82 -20.66 -3.42
N ASP A 511 -20.49 -21.36 -2.34
CA ASP A 511 -20.09 -20.74 -1.08
C ASP A 511 -18.67 -20.18 -1.15
N LEU A 512 -17.76 -20.80 -1.90
CA LEU A 512 -16.42 -20.27 -2.15
C LEU A 512 -16.46 -18.98 -2.97
N MET A 513 -17.32 -18.88 -3.99
CA MET A 513 -17.51 -17.65 -4.75
C MET A 513 -18.05 -16.51 -3.87
N LEU A 514 -19.01 -16.83 -3.00
CA LEU A 514 -19.55 -15.86 -2.03
C LEU A 514 -18.50 -15.45 -0.98
N ALA A 515 -17.72 -16.40 -0.48
CA ALA A 515 -16.64 -16.13 0.46
C ALA A 515 -15.50 -15.32 -0.16
N ALA A 516 -15.22 -15.51 -1.45
CA ALA A 516 -14.29 -14.71 -2.23
C ALA A 516 -14.83 -13.31 -2.59
N GLN A 517 -16.11 -13.03 -2.30
CA GLN A 517 -16.80 -11.77 -2.61
C GLN A 517 -16.70 -11.38 -4.10
N MET A 518 -16.74 -12.38 -4.98
CA MET A 518 -16.61 -12.16 -6.42
C MET A 518 -17.78 -11.33 -6.97
N ASN A 519 -17.48 -10.39 -7.85
CA ASN A 519 -18.51 -9.66 -8.57
C ASN A 519 -19.11 -10.54 -9.71
N SER A 520 -20.24 -10.13 -10.27
CA SER A 520 -20.94 -10.91 -11.31
C SER A 520 -20.05 -11.19 -12.54
N GLU A 521 -19.19 -10.22 -12.91
CA GLU A 521 -18.28 -10.35 -14.03
C GLU A 521 -17.16 -11.37 -13.76
N GLU A 522 -16.57 -11.34 -12.56
CA GLU A 522 -15.56 -12.29 -12.08
C GLU A 522 -16.12 -13.70 -12.01
N VAL A 523 -17.34 -13.87 -11.48
CA VAL A 523 -18.04 -15.16 -11.46
C VAL A 523 -18.25 -15.68 -12.88
N SER A 524 -18.72 -14.83 -13.80
CA SER A 524 -18.90 -15.17 -15.22
C SER A 524 -17.57 -15.56 -15.89
N SER A 525 -16.48 -14.82 -15.63
CA SER A 525 -15.14 -15.16 -16.16
C SER A 525 -14.62 -16.49 -15.61
N PHE A 526 -14.75 -16.72 -14.30
CA PHE A 526 -14.32 -17.94 -13.65
C PHE A 526 -15.10 -19.16 -14.14
N LEU A 527 -16.43 -19.08 -14.19
CA LEU A 527 -17.27 -20.14 -14.72
C LEU A 527 -16.97 -20.43 -16.19
N CYS A 528 -16.73 -19.40 -17.01
CA CYS A 528 -16.29 -19.58 -18.40
C CYS A 528 -14.99 -20.39 -18.47
N GLN A 529 -13.98 -20.01 -17.69
CA GLN A 529 -12.69 -20.71 -17.65
C GLN A 529 -12.83 -22.17 -17.20
N GLU A 530 -13.64 -22.44 -16.18
CA GLU A 530 -13.86 -23.79 -15.66
C GLU A 530 -14.70 -24.67 -16.60
N ILE A 531 -15.69 -24.09 -17.29
CA ILE A 531 -16.45 -24.80 -18.33
C ILE A 531 -15.52 -25.15 -19.49
N ILE A 532 -14.69 -24.22 -19.94
CA ILE A 532 -13.75 -24.45 -21.05
C ILE A 532 -12.68 -25.47 -20.65
N SER A 533 -12.14 -25.42 -19.43
CA SER A 533 -11.16 -26.40 -18.96
C SER A 533 -11.78 -27.79 -18.86
N ALA A 534 -13.02 -27.91 -18.38
CA ALA A 534 -13.78 -29.16 -18.37
C ALA A 534 -14.01 -29.72 -19.78
N ILE A 535 -14.36 -28.86 -20.74
CA ILE A 535 -14.53 -29.26 -22.15
C ILE A 535 -13.19 -29.71 -22.75
N ARG A 536 -12.10 -28.95 -22.55
CA ARG A 536 -10.76 -29.31 -23.07
C ARG A 536 -10.27 -30.65 -22.50
N ASN A 537 -10.36 -30.83 -21.19
CA ASN A 537 -10.01 -32.09 -20.53
C ASN A 537 -10.84 -33.27 -21.07
N HIS A 538 -12.11 -33.05 -21.36
CA HIS A 538 -12.98 -34.04 -21.98
C HIS A 538 -12.59 -34.37 -23.43
N VAL A 539 -12.22 -33.38 -24.23
CA VAL A 539 -11.77 -33.60 -25.62
C VAL A 539 -10.43 -34.34 -25.67
N GLU A 540 -9.49 -34.02 -24.78
CA GLU A 540 -8.18 -34.68 -24.72
C GLU A 540 -8.24 -36.13 -24.18
N GLY A 541 -9.16 -36.41 -23.24
CA GLY A 541 -9.23 -37.69 -22.54
C GLY A 541 -10.18 -38.74 -23.15
N GLU A 542 -11.22 -38.34 -23.87
CA GLU A 542 -12.29 -39.26 -24.31
C GLU A 542 -12.49 -39.27 -25.83
N THR A 543 -12.34 -40.45 -26.43
CA THR A 543 -12.54 -40.68 -27.87
C THR A 543 -14.02 -40.72 -28.27
N ASN A 544 -14.93 -40.92 -27.32
CA ASN A 544 -16.37 -40.93 -27.59
C ASN A 544 -16.95 -39.52 -27.57
N ILE A 545 -17.53 -39.09 -28.69
CA ILE A 545 -18.15 -37.78 -28.90
C ILE A 545 -19.42 -37.58 -28.03
N PHE A 546 -20.08 -38.68 -27.63
CA PHE A 546 -21.28 -38.65 -26.79
C PHE A 546 -20.99 -38.87 -25.30
N SER A 547 -19.71 -38.93 -24.91
CA SER A 547 -19.38 -39.00 -23.50
C SER A 547 -19.64 -37.64 -22.85
N ARG A 548 -20.00 -37.66 -21.58
CA ARG A 548 -20.60 -36.52 -20.91
C ARG A 548 -19.52 -35.63 -20.31
N VAL A 549 -19.58 -34.33 -20.60
CA VAL A 549 -18.63 -33.36 -20.04
C VAL A 549 -18.89 -33.21 -18.55
N ARG A 550 -17.86 -33.47 -17.73
CA ARG A 550 -17.95 -33.33 -16.27
C ARG A 550 -17.13 -32.15 -15.77
N MET A 551 -17.73 -31.34 -14.92
CA MET A 551 -17.07 -30.24 -14.19
C MET A 551 -17.32 -30.44 -12.70
N TRP A 552 -16.24 -30.48 -11.92
CA TRP A 552 -16.27 -30.80 -10.48
C TRP A 552 -17.07 -32.09 -10.17
N GLY A 553 -16.99 -33.10 -11.05
CA GLY A 553 -17.76 -34.35 -10.95
C GLY A 553 -19.23 -34.24 -11.38
N CYS A 554 -19.74 -33.04 -11.63
CA CYS A 554 -21.09 -32.80 -12.12
C CYS A 554 -21.19 -33.01 -13.63
N ASP A 555 -22.16 -33.83 -14.02
CA ASP A 555 -22.55 -34.06 -15.41
C ASP A 555 -23.25 -32.83 -15.97
N LEU A 556 -22.54 -32.08 -16.82
CA LEU A 556 -23.05 -30.85 -17.36
C LEU A 556 -24.15 -31.06 -18.40
N ASP A 557 -24.32 -32.24 -18.99
CA ASP A 557 -25.42 -32.46 -19.94
C ASP A 557 -26.77 -32.63 -19.23
N LEU A 558 -26.75 -33.12 -17.97
CA LEU A 558 -27.96 -33.31 -17.16
C LEU A 558 -28.22 -32.16 -16.18
N ASN A 559 -27.16 -31.60 -15.60
CA ASN A 559 -27.24 -30.71 -14.45
C ASN A 559 -26.75 -29.29 -14.73
N PHE A 560 -26.66 -28.88 -16.01
CA PHE A 560 -26.21 -27.52 -16.35
C PHE A 560 -27.03 -26.43 -15.67
N HIS A 561 -28.33 -26.67 -15.47
CA HIS A 561 -29.22 -25.75 -14.77
C HIS A 561 -28.74 -25.38 -13.35
N LEU A 562 -28.04 -26.28 -12.65
CA LEU A 562 -27.45 -25.99 -11.34
C LEU A 562 -26.20 -25.09 -11.44
N VAL A 563 -25.45 -25.20 -12.53
CA VAL A 563 -24.31 -24.32 -12.83
C VAL A 563 -24.79 -22.93 -13.21
N LEU A 564 -25.90 -22.84 -13.94
CA LEU A 564 -26.53 -21.56 -14.27
C LEU A 564 -26.98 -20.81 -12.99
N GLU A 565 -27.44 -21.50 -11.94
CA GLU A 565 -27.76 -20.84 -10.66
C GLU A 565 -26.54 -20.19 -9.97
N LEU A 566 -25.31 -20.56 -10.35
CA LEU A 566 -24.10 -19.95 -9.79
C LEU A 566 -23.87 -18.53 -10.31
N CYS A 567 -24.42 -18.15 -11.45
CA CYS A 567 -24.18 -16.86 -12.07
C CYS A 567 -25.45 -16.00 -12.10
N ASP A 568 -25.36 -14.76 -11.62
CA ASP A 568 -26.47 -13.82 -11.66
C ASP A 568 -26.69 -13.23 -13.07
N ASP A 569 -25.63 -13.08 -13.88
CA ASP A 569 -25.68 -12.58 -15.26
C ASP A 569 -25.29 -13.65 -16.29
N LEU A 570 -26.29 -14.44 -16.69
CA LEU A 570 -26.13 -15.50 -17.68
C LEU A 570 -25.82 -15.00 -19.09
N SER A 571 -26.21 -13.76 -19.43
CA SER A 571 -25.89 -13.17 -20.74
C SER A 571 -24.40 -12.89 -20.86
N SER A 572 -23.77 -12.37 -19.81
CA SER A 572 -22.32 -12.15 -19.75
C SER A 572 -21.54 -13.48 -19.84
N LEU A 573 -22.01 -14.53 -19.17
CA LEU A 573 -21.39 -15.85 -19.28
C LEU A 573 -21.50 -16.39 -20.72
N GLY A 574 -22.68 -16.25 -21.34
CA GLY A 574 -22.91 -16.64 -22.73
C GLY A 574 -22.02 -15.90 -23.74
N THR A 575 -21.83 -14.58 -23.58
CA THR A 575 -20.96 -13.79 -24.48
C THR A 575 -19.49 -14.17 -24.35
N LYS A 576 -19.01 -14.47 -23.14
CA LYS A 576 -17.63 -14.96 -22.94
C LYS A 576 -17.41 -16.33 -23.56
N LEU A 577 -18.35 -17.26 -23.39
CA LEU A 577 -18.30 -18.57 -24.05
C LEU A 577 -18.33 -18.44 -25.58
N MET A 578 -19.16 -17.54 -26.11
CA MET A 578 -19.24 -17.28 -27.55
C MET A 578 -17.94 -16.71 -28.13
N ALA A 579 -17.29 -15.79 -27.40
CA ALA A 579 -16.01 -15.21 -27.80
C ALA A 579 -14.92 -16.30 -27.89
N GLU A 580 -14.85 -17.19 -26.90
CA GLU A 580 -13.92 -18.32 -26.87
C GLU A 580 -14.18 -19.32 -27.99
N ALA A 581 -15.44 -19.65 -28.27
CA ALA A 581 -15.82 -20.49 -29.42
C ALA A 581 -15.37 -19.88 -30.76
N THR A 582 -15.51 -18.57 -30.91
CA THR A 582 -15.11 -17.84 -32.14
C THR A 582 -13.59 -17.79 -32.28
N GLN A 583 -12.88 -17.55 -31.19
CA GLN A 583 -11.42 -17.53 -31.16
C GLN A 583 -10.84 -18.92 -31.48
N LEU A 584 -11.37 -19.98 -30.88
CA LEU A 584 -10.95 -21.36 -31.16
C LEU A 584 -11.23 -21.77 -32.61
N GLY A 585 -12.41 -21.42 -33.14
CA GLY A 585 -12.79 -21.71 -34.53
C GLY A 585 -11.92 -21.01 -35.59
N THR A 586 -11.27 -19.89 -35.25
CA THR A 586 -10.36 -19.18 -36.16
C THR A 586 -8.90 -19.61 -36.03
N SER A 587 -8.48 -20.06 -34.84
CA SER A 587 -7.09 -20.38 -34.52
C SER A 587 -6.74 -21.87 -34.70
N HIS A 588 -7.68 -22.77 -34.43
CA HIS A 588 -7.45 -24.22 -34.48
C HIS A 588 -8.44 -24.90 -35.43
N LEU A 589 -7.99 -25.17 -36.66
CA LEU A 589 -8.75 -25.84 -37.73
C LEU A 589 -9.21 -27.28 -37.41
N GLU A 590 -8.93 -27.82 -36.22
CA GLU A 590 -9.30 -29.17 -35.79
C GLU A 590 -10.07 -29.20 -34.47
N ALA A 591 -10.23 -28.05 -33.79
CA ALA A 591 -10.89 -27.96 -32.47
C ALA A 591 -12.44 -27.93 -32.56
N TYR A 592 -13.03 -28.66 -33.51
CA TYR A 592 -14.47 -28.58 -33.76
C TYR A 592 -15.29 -29.23 -32.63
N LYS A 593 -14.75 -30.23 -31.94
CA LYS A 593 -15.42 -30.88 -30.80
C LYS A 593 -15.57 -29.89 -29.65
N GLU A 594 -14.51 -29.15 -29.34
CA GLU A 594 -14.50 -28.09 -28.33
C GLU A 594 -15.50 -26.98 -28.69
N VAL A 595 -15.48 -26.52 -29.94
CA VAL A 595 -16.38 -25.43 -30.38
C VAL A 595 -17.85 -25.86 -30.30
N VAL A 596 -18.20 -27.10 -30.68
CA VAL A 596 -19.58 -27.61 -30.55
C VAL A 596 -20.04 -27.62 -29.10
N GLU A 597 -19.24 -28.16 -28.18
CA GLU A 597 -19.60 -28.21 -26.75
C GLU A 597 -19.73 -26.80 -26.15
N ILE A 598 -18.84 -25.86 -26.49
CA ILE A 598 -18.93 -24.48 -26.01
C ILE A 598 -20.20 -23.81 -26.55
N LEU A 599 -20.56 -24.01 -27.82
CA LEU A 599 -21.77 -23.43 -28.40
C LEU A 599 -23.05 -23.96 -27.77
N ILE A 600 -23.10 -25.26 -27.42
CA ILE A 600 -24.25 -25.85 -26.70
C ILE A 600 -24.44 -25.12 -25.36
N ARG A 601 -23.37 -24.94 -24.58
CA ARG A 601 -23.44 -24.28 -23.27
C ARG A 601 -23.71 -22.78 -23.37
N ALA A 602 -23.16 -22.11 -24.37
CA ALA A 602 -23.48 -20.71 -24.66
C ALA A 602 -24.97 -20.54 -24.99
N HIS A 603 -25.55 -21.46 -25.78
CA HIS A 603 -26.98 -21.46 -26.06
C HIS A 603 -27.82 -21.67 -24.81
N ASP A 604 -27.46 -22.60 -23.94
CA ASP A 604 -28.19 -22.85 -22.70
C ASP A 604 -28.15 -21.62 -21.77
N CYS A 605 -27.01 -20.92 -21.69
CA CYS A 605 -26.88 -19.64 -20.99
C CYS A 605 -27.83 -18.58 -21.56
N TYR A 606 -27.83 -18.37 -22.89
CA TYR A 606 -28.70 -17.38 -23.52
C TYR A 606 -30.18 -17.74 -23.46
N THR A 607 -30.51 -19.03 -23.52
CA THR A 607 -31.88 -19.54 -23.39
C THR A 607 -32.41 -19.27 -21.99
N ALA A 608 -31.60 -19.55 -20.96
CA ALA A 608 -31.95 -19.24 -19.58
C ALA A 608 -32.03 -17.72 -19.31
N ALA A 609 -31.20 -16.91 -19.97
CA ALA A 609 -31.27 -15.45 -19.93
C ALA A 609 -32.40 -14.84 -20.78
N LEU A 610 -33.08 -15.63 -21.62
CA LEU A 610 -34.03 -15.13 -22.64
C LEU A 610 -33.41 -14.08 -23.60
N ASN A 611 -32.10 -14.20 -23.87
CA ASN A 611 -31.37 -13.27 -24.72
C ASN A 611 -31.45 -13.69 -26.20
N MET A 612 -32.42 -13.12 -26.92
CA MET A 612 -32.70 -13.44 -28.31
C MET A 612 -31.54 -13.11 -29.27
N GLU A 613 -30.78 -12.04 -29.00
CA GLU A 613 -29.62 -11.66 -29.82
C GLU A 613 -28.49 -12.69 -29.66
N GLY A 614 -28.22 -13.12 -28.43
CA GLY A 614 -27.25 -14.16 -28.12
C GLY A 614 -27.62 -15.50 -28.76
N ILE A 615 -28.90 -15.91 -28.67
CA ILE A 615 -29.40 -17.12 -29.35
C ILE A 615 -29.17 -17.03 -30.86
N ALA A 616 -29.53 -15.90 -31.49
CA ALA A 616 -29.32 -15.70 -32.92
C ALA A 616 -27.83 -15.79 -33.31
N ALA A 617 -26.94 -15.24 -32.48
CA ALA A 617 -25.49 -15.32 -32.69
C ALA A 617 -24.98 -16.77 -32.60
N VAL A 618 -25.44 -17.56 -31.63
CA VAL A 618 -25.10 -19.00 -31.54
C VAL A 618 -25.56 -19.73 -32.79
N LEU A 619 -26.79 -19.50 -33.24
CA LEU A 619 -27.34 -20.18 -34.42
C LEU A 619 -26.55 -19.84 -35.69
N HIS A 620 -26.15 -18.57 -35.85
CA HIS A 620 -25.31 -18.15 -36.96
C HIS A 620 -23.95 -18.87 -36.96
N GLN A 621 -23.30 -18.93 -35.80
CA GLN A 621 -22.01 -19.60 -35.65
C GLN A 621 -22.11 -21.12 -35.84
N ALA A 622 -23.18 -21.75 -35.32
CA ALA A 622 -23.46 -23.16 -35.52
C ALA A 622 -23.72 -23.50 -37.00
N HIS A 623 -24.39 -22.61 -37.75
CA HIS A 623 -24.62 -22.80 -39.19
C HIS A 623 -23.30 -22.78 -39.98
N MET A 624 -22.40 -21.83 -39.69
CA MET A 624 -21.07 -21.77 -40.30
C MET A 624 -20.24 -23.02 -39.96
N LEU A 625 -20.29 -23.49 -38.72
CA LEU A 625 -19.62 -24.70 -38.28
C LEU A 625 -20.18 -25.95 -38.99
N THR A 626 -21.49 -26.03 -39.17
CA THR A 626 -22.15 -27.16 -39.86
C THR A 626 -21.70 -27.29 -41.31
N ALA A 627 -21.53 -26.17 -42.02
CA ALA A 627 -21.00 -26.18 -43.39
C ALA A 627 -19.56 -26.76 -43.45
N ASN A 628 -18.73 -26.45 -42.46
CA ASN A 628 -17.37 -26.97 -42.34
C ASN A 628 -17.34 -28.46 -41.93
N LEU A 629 -18.19 -28.88 -41.00
CA LEU A 629 -18.32 -30.28 -40.58
C LEU A 629 -18.80 -31.18 -41.73
N LEU A 630 -19.73 -30.68 -42.56
CA LEU A 630 -20.24 -31.39 -43.73
C LEU A 630 -19.14 -31.68 -44.75
N GLN A 631 -18.25 -30.71 -45.00
CA GLN A 631 -17.10 -30.91 -45.90
C GLN A 631 -16.14 -32.00 -45.39
N ARG A 632 -16.04 -32.16 -44.07
CA ARG A 632 -15.17 -33.16 -43.41
C ARG A 632 -15.85 -34.50 -43.10
N GLN A 633 -17.15 -34.64 -43.37
CA GLN A 633 -17.95 -35.84 -43.10
C GLN A 633 -18.02 -36.23 -41.61
N GLU A 634 -17.95 -35.25 -40.70
CA GLU A 634 -18.01 -35.45 -39.24
C GLU A 634 -19.46 -35.49 -38.73
N TRP A 635 -20.21 -36.53 -39.12
CA TRP A 635 -21.65 -36.66 -38.85
C TRP A 635 -22.00 -36.72 -37.35
N ALA A 636 -21.14 -37.30 -36.52
CA ALA A 636 -21.39 -37.43 -35.08
C ALA A 636 -21.43 -36.07 -34.37
N LEU A 637 -20.56 -35.13 -34.76
CA LEU A 637 -20.54 -33.76 -34.24
C LEU A 637 -21.75 -32.95 -34.72
N MET A 638 -22.19 -33.17 -35.97
CA MET A 638 -23.43 -32.59 -36.48
C MET A 638 -24.65 -33.07 -35.67
N VAL A 639 -24.69 -34.36 -35.33
CA VAL A 639 -25.75 -34.93 -34.49
C VAL A 639 -25.70 -34.36 -33.07
N ARG A 640 -24.50 -34.19 -32.49
CA ARG A 640 -24.33 -33.55 -31.18
C ARG A 640 -24.80 -32.08 -31.18
N ALA A 641 -24.66 -31.38 -32.31
CA ALA A 641 -25.15 -30.01 -32.52
C ALA A 641 -26.64 -29.92 -32.88
N LEU A 642 -27.38 -31.04 -32.97
CA LEU A 642 -28.85 -31.03 -33.20
C LEU A 642 -29.74 -30.33 -32.15
N PRO A 643 -29.31 -30.05 -30.90
CA PRO A 643 -30.13 -29.26 -29.97
C PRO A 643 -30.48 -27.87 -30.53
N PHE A 644 -29.72 -27.36 -31.50
CA PHE A 644 -30.10 -26.17 -32.23
C PHE A 644 -31.27 -26.52 -33.18
N PRO A 645 -32.43 -25.83 -33.11
CA PRO A 645 -33.58 -26.10 -33.97
C PRO A 645 -33.35 -25.89 -35.49
N ILE A 646 -32.10 -25.65 -35.91
CA ILE A 646 -31.62 -25.44 -37.27
C ILE A 646 -31.88 -26.66 -38.17
N PHE A 647 -31.80 -27.89 -37.63
CA PHE A 647 -31.92 -29.08 -38.47
C PHE A 647 -33.33 -29.36 -39.00
N ASN A 648 -34.38 -28.73 -38.44
CA ASN A 648 -35.72 -28.83 -39.02
C ASN A 648 -35.90 -27.99 -40.30
N TRP A 649 -34.96 -27.11 -40.63
CA TRP A 649 -35.03 -26.27 -41.84
C TRP A 649 -34.21 -26.81 -43.02
N MET A 650 -33.41 -27.87 -42.86
CA MET A 650 -32.67 -28.50 -43.98
C MET A 650 -33.39 -29.69 -44.63
N ALA A 651 -34.62 -30.00 -44.20
CA ALA A 651 -35.47 -31.07 -44.77
C ALA A 651 -36.62 -30.57 -45.66
N VAL A 652 -36.61 -29.29 -46.05
CA VAL A 652 -37.48 -28.68 -47.08
C VAL A 652 -36.61 -27.85 -48.00
#